data_AF-A0A1I7K7D3-F1
#
_entry.id   AF-A0A1I7K7D3-F1
#
_cell.length_a   1.000
_cell.length_b   1.000
_cell.length_c   1.000
_cell.angle_alpha   90.00
_cell.angle_beta   90.00
_cell.angle_gamma   90.00
#
_symmetry.space_group_name_H-M   'P 1'
#
loop_
_entity.id
_entity.type
_entity.pdbx_description
1 polymer ?
#
loop_
_entity_poly.entity_id
_entity_poly.type
_entity_poly.pdbx_seq_one_letter_code
_entity_poly.pdbx_strand_id
1 'polypeptide(L)'
;MPPISPIPSLADRQALTRAHIALLHPPGSRGRVATARQTADGGWDEGLITPSARSVTRQVEAAEVQFASQSAFFGRRNSARVARIGSAFLDLDYAREGLPHASRSPEDVVAMVLVALDQLGIPRPSWFTFSGRGLHLVWQFDGLSGQALHRWQRAMKSLRGPRLDDEGNLPVRRGVEPRVAEWQARMLPLWRLLQALGLDRGCCDAARVLRVWGSVNPKNGAMARPAWPAAIADIRSVSFDAWADAVCPYSRAEMRAIREQRSAEQASAPVPAAAARRPRRVPTGNKWCLILDDLLALLDHRGRLEVGVRMRWAVVAATALSQLEGGDAESWAERLAPLSGLPERELASAFSGVEAGMHAAAAGERREYEGKDRPAFYDWSYLRIVTDLGITKAEADAAGLLVLRPDGSKAGRSAAERQRDSRDARAPDRATRAGQAEERLVLGLYAYSLRQAGLTVTQCASTLRRSRASLYEALREAETDVAANGEPMLALMFGSGPMVRGSEEHRRAQLAEAEAAAAASATLADSAEEVVTADPSAVAVYDVSQSIVAPGPRGATRTPVPPWRPDPIADGKVVETRFTPFYAVYRTSTARWAITRVVERGGFEYEIREELSLDETPLPVALPVRRRSAADDARATAILGAAARETAAARRASRRASSLLAARPGRLAPLDPATEARLYREASGR
;
A
#
# COMPACT_ATOMS: atom_id res chain seq x y z
N MET A 1 48.85 7.38 -33.06
CA MET A 1 47.52 6.90 -33.49
C MET A 1 47.73 5.64 -34.32
N PRO A 2 47.13 4.50 -33.96
CA PRO A 2 47.13 3.36 -34.89
C PRO A 2 46.39 3.78 -36.17
N PRO A 3 46.82 3.32 -37.35
CA PRO A 3 46.17 3.66 -38.61
C PRO A 3 44.71 3.20 -38.55
N ILE A 4 43.78 4.14 -38.70
CA ILE A 4 42.36 3.85 -38.89
C ILE A 4 42.29 2.93 -40.10
N SER A 5 41.94 1.65 -39.90
CA SER A 5 41.72 0.75 -41.04
C SER A 5 40.79 1.45 -42.04
N PRO A 6 41.15 1.51 -43.33
CA PRO A 6 40.37 2.28 -44.29
C PRO A 6 38.93 1.79 -44.26
N ILE A 7 37.99 2.72 -44.06
CA ILE A 7 36.57 2.40 -44.05
C ILE A 7 36.23 1.82 -45.42
N PRO A 8 35.63 0.61 -45.49
CA PRO A 8 35.27 -0.02 -46.75
C PRO A 8 34.32 0.84 -47.59
N SER A 9 34.20 0.50 -48.88
CA SER A 9 33.27 1.18 -49.79
C SER A 9 31.84 1.15 -49.25
N LEU A 10 31.00 2.10 -49.65
CA LEU A 10 29.59 2.12 -49.23
C LEU A 10 28.88 0.81 -49.60
N ALA A 11 29.17 0.24 -50.77
CA ALA A 11 28.60 -1.02 -51.23
C ALA A 11 28.96 -2.19 -50.29
N ASP A 12 30.23 -2.29 -49.87
CA ASP A 12 30.68 -3.32 -48.94
C ASP A 12 30.04 -3.16 -47.56
N ARG A 13 29.93 -1.93 -47.08
CA ARG A 13 29.27 -1.63 -45.80
C ARG A 13 27.81 -2.02 -45.82
N GLN A 14 27.09 -1.66 -46.88
CA GLN A 14 25.70 -2.05 -47.05
C GLN A 14 25.54 -3.58 -47.17
N ALA A 15 26.49 -4.28 -47.82
CA ALA A 15 26.49 -5.73 -47.87
C ALA A 15 26.65 -6.36 -46.47
N LEU A 16 27.55 -5.83 -45.64
CA LEU A 16 27.71 -6.25 -44.25
C LEU A 16 26.44 -5.98 -43.41
N THR A 17 25.79 -4.82 -43.61
CA THR A 17 24.53 -4.49 -42.93
C THR A 17 23.44 -5.51 -43.28
N ARG A 18 23.26 -5.81 -44.57
CA ARG A 18 22.29 -6.81 -45.03
C ARG A 18 22.59 -8.19 -44.45
N ALA A 19 23.86 -8.60 -44.45
CA ALA A 19 24.28 -9.88 -43.89
C ALA A 19 23.98 -9.99 -42.39
N HIS A 20 24.30 -8.95 -41.61
CA HIS A 20 24.03 -8.94 -40.17
C HIS A 20 22.52 -9.01 -39.87
N ILE A 21 21.71 -8.22 -40.57
CA ILE A 21 20.25 -8.25 -40.40
C ILE A 21 19.68 -9.63 -40.78
N ALA A 22 20.18 -10.25 -41.85
CA ALA A 22 19.75 -11.58 -42.27
C ALA A 22 20.16 -12.68 -41.28
N LEU A 23 21.29 -12.55 -40.58
CA LEU A 23 21.66 -13.45 -39.49
C LEU A 23 20.68 -13.32 -38.32
N LEU A 24 20.42 -12.09 -37.86
CA LEU A 24 19.48 -11.87 -36.75
C LEU A 24 18.06 -12.30 -37.09
N HIS A 25 17.64 -12.03 -38.33
CA HIS A 25 16.29 -12.25 -38.82
C HIS A 25 16.34 -12.93 -40.20
N PRO A 26 16.50 -14.27 -40.22
CA PRO A 26 16.52 -15.03 -41.46
C PRO A 26 15.30 -14.72 -42.35
N PRO A 27 15.46 -14.66 -43.69
CA PRO A 27 14.36 -14.36 -44.60
C PRO A 27 13.12 -15.22 -44.33
N GLY A 28 11.95 -14.60 -44.24
CA GLY A 28 10.69 -15.28 -43.93
C GLY A 28 10.41 -15.45 -42.42
N SER A 29 11.28 -14.92 -41.55
CA SER A 29 11.02 -14.86 -40.11
C SER A 29 9.69 -14.14 -39.79
N ARG A 30 8.98 -14.62 -38.78
CA ARG A 30 7.72 -14.03 -38.33
C ARG A 30 7.95 -12.68 -37.65
N GLY A 31 7.12 -11.69 -38.00
CA GLY A 31 7.13 -10.35 -37.42
C GLY A 31 7.87 -9.33 -38.29
N ARG A 32 8.04 -8.11 -37.77
CA ARG A 32 8.80 -7.04 -38.40
C ARG A 32 10.03 -6.69 -37.57
N VAL A 33 11.10 -6.34 -38.26
CA VAL A 33 12.40 -5.94 -37.69
C VAL A 33 12.43 -4.44 -37.60
N ALA A 34 12.81 -3.89 -36.45
CA ALA A 34 13.02 -2.46 -36.34
C ALA A 34 14.44 -2.14 -36.79
N THR A 35 14.55 -1.18 -37.70
CA THR A 35 15.82 -0.55 -38.10
C THR A 35 15.77 0.89 -37.67
N ALA A 36 16.87 1.41 -37.13
CA ALA A 36 16.91 2.78 -36.67
C ALA A 36 18.22 3.46 -37.04
N ARG A 37 18.17 4.80 -37.08
CA ARG A 37 19.35 5.66 -37.12
C ARG A 37 19.18 6.81 -36.14
N GLN A 38 20.29 7.28 -35.61
CA GLN A 38 20.27 8.47 -34.78
C GLN A 38 20.26 9.71 -35.69
N THR A 39 19.33 10.63 -35.45
CA THR A 39 19.25 11.89 -36.18
C THR A 39 20.23 12.91 -35.58
N ALA A 40 20.55 13.97 -36.33
CA ALA A 40 21.57 14.95 -35.95
C ALA A 40 21.20 15.74 -34.68
N ASP A 41 19.91 15.95 -34.44
CA ASP A 41 19.29 16.55 -33.25
C ASP A 41 19.25 15.61 -32.03
N GLY A 42 19.80 14.39 -32.16
CA GLY A 42 19.83 13.39 -31.09
C GLY A 42 18.56 12.55 -30.98
N GLY A 43 17.57 12.78 -31.85
CA GLY A 43 16.38 11.95 -32.01
C GLY A 43 16.66 10.59 -32.65
N TRP A 44 15.58 9.83 -32.85
CA TRP A 44 15.61 8.51 -33.47
C TRP A 44 14.68 8.49 -34.67
N ASP A 45 15.23 8.11 -35.82
CA ASP A 45 14.45 7.75 -37.00
C ASP A 45 14.39 6.23 -37.05
N GLU A 46 13.22 5.68 -36.68
CA GLU A 46 12.96 4.25 -36.55
C GLU A 46 11.89 3.80 -37.57
N GLY A 47 12.18 2.72 -38.26
CA GLY A 47 11.26 2.08 -39.21
C GLY A 47 11.14 0.58 -38.95
N LEU A 48 10.00 0.01 -39.35
CA LEU A 48 9.74 -1.42 -39.25
C LEU A 48 9.67 -2.05 -40.64
N ILE A 49 10.52 -3.04 -40.87
CA ILE A 49 10.61 -3.74 -42.14
C ILE A 49 10.27 -5.21 -41.98
N THR A 50 9.68 -5.80 -43.02
CA THR A 50 9.56 -7.25 -43.11
C THR A 50 10.96 -7.84 -43.25
N PRO A 51 11.31 -8.93 -42.54
CA PRO A 51 12.57 -9.64 -42.72
C PRO A 51 12.57 -10.44 -44.02
N SER A 52 12.58 -9.73 -45.15
CA SER A 52 12.73 -10.28 -46.49
C SER A 52 13.96 -9.64 -47.14
N ALA A 53 14.68 -10.38 -47.98
CA ALA A 53 15.86 -9.86 -48.66
C ALA A 53 15.56 -8.55 -49.40
N ARG A 54 14.42 -8.49 -50.11
CA ARG A 54 13.99 -7.29 -50.84
C ARG A 54 13.72 -6.09 -49.93
N SER A 55 13.00 -6.29 -48.83
CA SER A 55 12.69 -5.21 -47.87
C SER A 55 13.94 -4.69 -47.17
N VAL A 56 14.83 -5.60 -46.75
CA VAL A 56 16.10 -5.24 -46.10
C VAL A 56 17.00 -4.48 -47.06
N THR A 57 17.18 -4.96 -48.31
CA THR A 57 17.96 -4.25 -49.32
C THR A 57 17.42 -2.85 -49.57
N ARG A 58 16.10 -2.73 -49.80
CA ARG A 58 15.47 -1.43 -50.02
C ARG A 58 15.69 -0.47 -48.85
N GLN A 59 15.59 -0.96 -47.62
CA GLN A 59 15.80 -0.14 -46.43
C GLN A 59 17.25 0.33 -46.29
N VAL A 60 18.22 -0.56 -46.53
CA VAL A 60 19.65 -0.26 -46.43
C VAL A 60 20.12 0.70 -47.55
N GLU A 61 19.47 0.67 -48.72
CA GLU A 61 19.75 1.59 -49.82
C GLU A 61 19.07 2.96 -49.62
N ALA A 62 17.83 2.96 -49.13
CA ALA A 62 17.06 4.19 -48.93
C ALA A 62 17.45 4.96 -47.67
N ALA A 63 17.98 4.28 -46.65
CA ALA A 63 18.31 4.88 -45.37
C ALA A 63 19.65 4.35 -44.83
N GLU A 64 20.39 5.21 -44.14
CA GLU A 64 21.59 4.80 -43.40
C GLU A 64 21.17 4.05 -42.12
N VAL A 65 21.01 2.73 -42.22
CA VAL A 65 20.67 1.90 -41.06
C VAL A 65 21.86 1.79 -40.10
N GLN A 66 21.71 2.31 -38.89
CA GLN A 66 22.78 2.26 -37.87
C GLN A 66 22.51 1.20 -36.80
N PHE A 67 21.24 0.91 -36.50
CA PHE A 67 20.83 -0.03 -35.46
C PHE A 67 19.73 -0.95 -35.98
N ALA A 68 19.69 -2.17 -35.45
CA ALA A 68 18.61 -3.12 -35.69
C ALA A 68 18.18 -3.81 -34.39
N SER A 69 16.88 -4.14 -34.30
CA SER A 69 16.36 -4.89 -33.17
C SER A 69 16.90 -6.32 -33.14
N GLN A 70 17.06 -6.85 -31.94
CA GLN A 70 17.49 -8.25 -31.73
C GLN A 70 16.32 -9.25 -31.80
N SER A 71 15.09 -8.76 -31.58
CA SER A 71 13.83 -9.50 -31.76
C SER A 71 13.01 -8.91 -32.90
N ALA A 72 11.99 -9.63 -33.35
CA ALA A 72 10.99 -9.16 -34.31
C ALA A 72 9.63 -8.97 -33.63
N PHE A 73 8.79 -8.08 -34.16
CA PHE A 73 7.57 -7.60 -33.49
C PHE A 73 6.31 -7.66 -34.36
N PHE A 74 5.15 -7.71 -33.72
CA PHE A 74 3.85 -7.47 -34.33
C PHE A 74 3.54 -5.97 -34.31
N GLY A 75 3.67 -5.30 -35.45
CA GLY A 75 3.53 -3.83 -35.48
C GLY A 75 4.71 -3.17 -34.76
N ARG A 76 4.43 -2.17 -33.90
CA ARG A 76 5.43 -1.33 -33.20
C ARG A 76 6.44 -2.14 -32.36
N ARG A 77 7.69 -1.67 -32.29
CA ARG A 77 8.75 -2.25 -31.45
C ARG A 77 8.42 -2.06 -29.96
N ASN A 78 7.97 -3.13 -29.32
CA ASN A 78 7.66 -3.16 -27.89
C ASN A 78 7.83 -4.58 -27.36
N SER A 79 8.33 -4.74 -26.13
CA SER A 79 8.42 -6.04 -25.46
C SER A 79 7.09 -6.79 -25.40
N ALA A 80 5.95 -6.09 -25.28
CA ALA A 80 4.61 -6.70 -25.31
C ALA A 80 4.19 -7.22 -26.70
N ARG A 81 4.88 -6.77 -27.77
CA ARG A 81 4.57 -7.10 -29.16
C ARG A 81 5.63 -7.99 -29.80
N VAL A 82 6.49 -8.64 -29.01
CA VAL A 82 7.51 -9.57 -29.53
C VAL A 82 6.82 -10.72 -30.26
N ALA A 83 7.10 -10.85 -31.56
CA ALA A 83 6.62 -11.93 -32.41
C ALA A 83 7.58 -13.12 -32.39
N ARG A 84 8.89 -12.82 -32.44
CA ARG A 84 9.97 -13.80 -32.50
C ARG A 84 11.18 -13.30 -31.73
N ILE A 85 11.80 -14.18 -30.97
CA ILE A 85 13.07 -13.93 -30.28
C ILE A 85 14.14 -14.72 -31.02
N GLY A 86 15.01 -14.01 -31.73
CA GLY A 86 16.08 -14.60 -32.54
C GLY A 86 17.40 -14.73 -31.80
N SER A 87 17.59 -14.00 -30.69
CA SER A 87 18.87 -13.99 -29.99
C SER A 87 18.79 -13.63 -28.50
N ALA A 88 19.86 -13.91 -27.78
CA ALA A 88 20.22 -13.29 -26.50
C ALA A 88 21.50 -12.47 -26.70
N PHE A 89 21.72 -11.46 -25.85
CA PHE A 89 22.79 -10.49 -26.08
C PHE A 89 23.27 -9.83 -24.79
N LEU A 90 24.52 -9.36 -24.81
CA LEU A 90 25.08 -8.45 -23.81
C LEU A 90 25.77 -7.29 -24.53
N ASP A 91 25.77 -6.11 -23.93
CA ASP A 91 26.47 -4.93 -24.43
C ASP A 91 27.51 -4.47 -23.39
N LEU A 92 28.76 -4.37 -23.82
CA LEU A 92 29.94 -4.12 -23.00
C LEU A 92 30.59 -2.80 -23.43
N ASP A 93 30.46 -1.77 -22.61
CA ASP A 93 31.10 -0.47 -22.82
C ASP A 93 32.46 -0.42 -22.11
N TYR A 94 33.33 -1.38 -22.44
CA TYR A 94 34.60 -1.59 -21.75
C TYR A 94 35.58 -0.42 -21.91
N ALA A 95 35.45 0.36 -23.00
CA ALA A 95 36.26 1.55 -23.28
C ALA A 95 35.84 2.79 -22.47
N ARG A 96 34.93 2.66 -21.50
CA ARG A 96 34.57 3.75 -20.59
C ARG A 96 35.75 4.06 -19.67
N GLU A 97 35.98 5.36 -19.47
CA GLU A 97 37.02 5.85 -18.58
C GLU A 97 36.84 5.30 -17.15
N GLY A 98 37.95 4.95 -16.51
CA GLY A 98 37.98 4.38 -15.16
C GLY A 98 37.73 2.88 -15.07
N LEU A 99 37.44 2.18 -16.18
CA LEU A 99 37.32 0.72 -16.18
C LEU A 99 38.69 0.01 -16.31
N PRO A 100 38.90 -1.14 -15.63
CA PRO A 100 40.18 -1.86 -15.63
C PRO A 100 40.67 -2.29 -17.02
N HIS A 101 39.76 -2.44 -17.98
CA HIS A 101 40.04 -2.97 -19.31
C HIS A 101 39.91 -1.94 -20.43
N ALA A 102 39.82 -0.64 -20.12
CA ALA A 102 39.55 0.42 -21.09
C ALA A 102 40.58 0.54 -22.23
N SER A 103 41.83 0.15 -21.98
CA SER A 103 42.92 0.19 -22.96
C SER A 103 43.13 -1.12 -23.74
N ARG A 104 42.34 -2.17 -23.46
CA ARG A 104 42.48 -3.48 -24.12
C ARG A 104 42.00 -3.43 -25.57
N SER A 105 42.56 -4.28 -26.42
CA SER A 105 42.02 -4.47 -27.76
C SER A 105 40.65 -5.17 -27.71
N PRO A 106 39.75 -4.95 -28.69
CA PRO A 106 38.51 -5.70 -28.79
C PRO A 106 38.74 -7.21 -28.76
N GLU A 107 39.77 -7.68 -29.45
CA GLU A 107 40.13 -9.09 -29.58
C GLU A 107 40.56 -9.71 -28.24
N ASP A 108 41.30 -8.96 -27.40
CA ASP A 108 41.64 -9.39 -26.04
C ASP A 108 40.38 -9.51 -25.16
N VAL A 109 39.45 -8.55 -25.27
CA VAL A 109 38.19 -8.59 -24.51
C VAL A 109 37.32 -9.76 -24.94
N VAL A 110 37.25 -10.05 -26.23
CA VAL A 110 36.59 -11.26 -26.75
C VAL A 110 37.21 -12.51 -26.12
N ALA A 111 38.54 -12.64 -26.13
CA ALA A 111 39.22 -13.80 -25.57
C ALA A 111 38.92 -13.98 -24.07
N MET A 112 38.95 -12.90 -23.28
CA MET A 112 38.61 -12.94 -21.84
C MET A 112 37.19 -13.46 -21.61
N VAL A 113 36.21 -12.97 -22.38
CA VAL A 113 34.81 -13.39 -22.24
C VAL A 113 34.63 -14.85 -22.67
N LEU A 114 35.26 -15.27 -23.78
CA LEU A 114 35.18 -16.66 -24.24
C LEU A 114 35.76 -17.63 -23.20
N VAL A 115 36.94 -17.34 -22.63
CA VAL A 115 37.54 -18.17 -21.57
C VAL A 115 36.61 -18.26 -20.35
N ALA A 116 36.02 -17.14 -19.93
CA ALA A 116 35.10 -17.14 -18.78
C ALA A 116 33.83 -17.96 -19.05
N LEU A 117 33.28 -17.92 -20.27
CA LEU A 117 32.11 -18.71 -20.64
C LEU A 117 32.43 -20.21 -20.72
N ASP A 118 33.59 -20.57 -21.29
CA ASP A 118 34.05 -21.95 -21.39
C ASP A 118 34.26 -22.58 -20.01
N GLN A 119 34.89 -21.86 -19.08
CA GLN A 119 35.09 -22.32 -17.69
C GLN A 119 33.77 -22.61 -16.96
N LEU A 120 32.68 -21.94 -17.35
CA LEU A 120 31.36 -22.12 -16.76
C LEU A 120 30.49 -23.14 -17.53
N GLY A 121 30.99 -23.68 -18.64
CA GLY A 121 30.22 -24.55 -19.53
C GLY A 121 29.03 -23.84 -20.17
N ILE A 122 29.07 -22.51 -20.26
CA ILE A 122 28.04 -21.74 -20.96
C ILE A 122 28.36 -21.83 -22.46
N PRO A 123 27.40 -22.19 -23.34
CA PRO A 123 27.64 -22.20 -24.77
C PRO A 123 28.24 -20.88 -25.23
N ARG A 124 29.26 -20.91 -26.09
CA ARG A 124 29.88 -19.69 -26.61
C ARG A 124 28.84 -18.85 -27.37
N PRO A 125 28.99 -17.51 -27.40
CA PRO A 125 28.17 -16.65 -28.24
C PRO A 125 28.34 -17.07 -29.71
N SER A 126 27.35 -16.75 -30.54
CA SER A 126 27.41 -16.99 -31.97
C SER A 126 28.36 -15.99 -32.66
N TRP A 127 28.40 -14.74 -32.17
CA TRP A 127 29.37 -13.75 -32.61
C TRP A 127 29.56 -12.61 -31.59
N PHE A 128 30.62 -11.84 -31.80
CA PHE A 128 30.89 -10.54 -31.17
C PHE A 128 30.93 -9.47 -32.24
N THR A 129 30.42 -8.30 -31.90
CA THR A 129 30.46 -7.10 -32.75
C THR A 129 31.20 -6.00 -32.01
N PHE A 130 32.24 -5.46 -32.64
CA PHE A 130 32.82 -4.19 -32.22
C PHE A 130 31.89 -3.07 -32.69
N SER A 131 31.34 -2.27 -31.78
CA SER A 131 30.37 -1.21 -32.09
C SER A 131 31.01 0.12 -32.50
N GLY A 132 32.34 0.14 -32.63
CA GLY A 132 33.12 1.37 -32.77
C GLY A 132 33.63 1.92 -31.44
N ARG A 133 33.08 1.49 -30.29
CA ARG A 133 33.54 1.89 -28.95
C ARG A 133 33.59 0.72 -27.97
N GLY A 134 32.56 -0.11 -27.97
CA GLY A 134 32.44 -1.27 -27.09
C GLY A 134 32.26 -2.55 -27.88
N LEU A 135 31.84 -3.60 -27.17
CA LEU A 135 31.53 -4.90 -27.75
C LEU A 135 30.12 -5.31 -27.37
N HIS A 136 29.35 -5.80 -28.34
CA HIS A 136 28.16 -6.58 -28.02
C HIS A 136 28.33 -8.00 -28.53
N LEU A 137 27.94 -8.95 -27.69
CA LEU A 137 27.98 -10.38 -27.98
C LEU A 137 26.58 -10.92 -28.09
N VAL A 138 26.38 -11.86 -29.01
CA VAL A 138 25.05 -12.36 -29.37
C VAL A 138 25.09 -13.88 -29.42
N TRP A 139 24.14 -14.51 -28.74
CA TRP A 139 23.78 -15.92 -28.94
C TRP A 139 22.58 -15.98 -29.87
N GLN A 140 22.76 -16.52 -31.06
CA GLN A 140 21.72 -16.70 -32.04
C GLN A 140 20.94 -17.99 -31.75
N PHE A 141 19.62 -17.94 -31.88
CA PHE A 141 18.75 -19.09 -31.74
C PHE A 141 18.01 -19.34 -33.06
N ASP A 142 17.55 -20.57 -33.30
CA ASP A 142 16.77 -20.91 -34.50
C ASP A 142 15.39 -20.21 -34.57
N GLY A 143 15.05 -19.50 -33.49
CA GLY A 143 13.92 -18.59 -33.38
C GLY A 143 12.83 -19.10 -32.47
N LEU A 144 12.62 -18.39 -31.39
CA LEU A 144 11.59 -18.70 -30.41
C LEU A 144 10.33 -17.87 -30.71
N SER A 145 9.16 -18.42 -30.41
CA SER A 145 7.93 -17.62 -30.42
C SER A 145 7.96 -16.55 -29.32
N GLY A 146 7.20 -15.47 -29.50
CA GLY A 146 7.01 -14.46 -28.45
C GLY A 146 6.53 -15.00 -27.11
N GLN A 147 5.89 -16.19 -27.08
CA GLN A 147 5.46 -16.84 -25.84
C GLN A 147 6.64 -17.26 -24.94
N ALA A 148 7.84 -17.44 -25.51
CA ALA A 148 9.04 -17.77 -24.75
C ALA A 148 9.65 -16.55 -24.03
N LEU A 149 9.09 -15.35 -24.19
CA LEU A 149 9.66 -14.10 -23.69
C LEU A 149 9.96 -14.12 -22.19
N HIS A 150 9.02 -14.58 -21.36
CA HIS A 150 9.27 -14.63 -19.91
C HIS A 150 10.42 -15.55 -19.53
N ARG A 151 10.56 -16.68 -20.22
CA ARG A 151 11.68 -17.60 -19.99
C ARG A 151 12.99 -16.97 -20.45
N TRP A 152 13.00 -16.37 -21.63
CA TRP A 152 14.16 -15.64 -22.16
C TRP A 152 14.58 -14.50 -21.21
N GLN A 153 13.64 -13.70 -20.70
CA GLN A 153 13.92 -12.62 -19.74
C GLN A 153 14.56 -13.15 -18.46
N ARG A 154 14.13 -14.32 -17.96
CA ARG A 154 14.72 -14.95 -16.77
C ARG A 154 16.13 -15.46 -17.03
N ALA A 155 16.36 -16.07 -18.18
CA ALA A 155 17.70 -16.51 -18.59
C ALA A 155 18.65 -15.32 -18.78
N MET A 156 18.22 -14.27 -19.48
CA MET A 156 18.97 -13.00 -19.62
C MET A 156 19.29 -12.33 -18.28
N LYS A 157 18.33 -12.34 -17.34
CA LYS A 157 18.56 -11.84 -15.97
C LYS A 157 19.58 -12.69 -15.22
N SER A 158 19.57 -14.00 -15.41
CA SER A 158 20.50 -14.94 -14.79
C SER A 158 21.92 -14.76 -15.34
N LEU A 159 22.05 -14.61 -16.66
CA LEU A 159 23.32 -14.32 -17.34
C LEU A 159 23.95 -13.00 -16.84
N ARG A 160 23.17 -11.90 -16.80
CA ARG A 160 23.66 -10.59 -16.36
C ARG A 160 23.99 -10.49 -14.86
N GLY A 161 23.36 -11.34 -14.06
CA GLY A 161 23.56 -11.33 -12.60
C GLY A 161 22.97 -10.12 -11.87
N PRO A 162 23.10 -10.11 -10.53
CA PRO A 162 22.73 -8.96 -9.70
C PRO A 162 23.70 -7.79 -9.89
N ARG A 163 23.38 -6.62 -9.35
CA ARG A 163 24.38 -5.57 -9.13
C ARG A 163 25.32 -6.01 -8.02
N LEU A 164 26.61 -6.05 -8.32
CA LEU A 164 27.67 -6.27 -7.35
C LEU A 164 28.04 -4.92 -6.72
N ASP A 165 28.64 -4.95 -5.54
CA ASP A 165 29.29 -3.77 -4.95
C ASP A 165 30.62 -3.47 -5.68
N ASP A 166 31.35 -2.44 -5.19
CA ASP A 166 32.58 -1.96 -5.82
C ASP A 166 33.72 -2.98 -5.67
N GLU A 167 33.70 -3.79 -4.61
CA GLU A 167 34.59 -4.93 -4.39
C GLU A 167 34.18 -6.19 -5.19
N GLY A 168 33.08 -6.11 -5.95
CA GLY A 168 32.58 -7.20 -6.80
C GLY A 168 31.92 -8.34 -6.02
N ASN A 169 31.43 -8.10 -4.80
CA ASN A 169 30.70 -9.06 -4.00
C ASN A 169 29.20 -9.03 -4.29
N LEU A 170 28.53 -10.13 -3.91
CA LEU A 170 27.08 -10.27 -4.05
C LEU A 170 26.36 -9.45 -2.97
N PRO A 171 25.19 -8.86 -3.29
CA PRO A 171 24.39 -8.15 -2.30
C PRO A 171 23.91 -9.11 -1.22
N VAL A 172 24.07 -8.72 0.05
CA VAL A 172 23.67 -9.53 1.21
C VAL A 172 22.16 -9.79 1.19
N ARG A 173 21.76 -11.06 1.17
CA ARG A 173 20.35 -11.48 1.20
C ARG A 173 20.15 -12.60 2.22
N ARG A 174 19.11 -12.49 3.05
CA ARG A 174 18.71 -13.55 3.99
C ARG A 174 17.84 -14.59 3.28
N GLY A 175 18.02 -15.86 3.63
CA GLY A 175 17.17 -16.97 3.15
C GLY A 175 17.39 -17.33 1.68
N VAL A 176 18.62 -17.19 1.16
CA VAL A 176 18.97 -17.73 -0.16
C VAL A 176 19.01 -19.25 -0.08
N GLU A 177 18.30 -19.91 -0.97
CA GLU A 177 18.29 -21.37 -1.09
C GLU A 177 19.70 -21.91 -1.43
N PRO A 178 20.17 -23.02 -0.81
CA PRO A 178 21.52 -23.54 -1.03
C PRO A 178 21.89 -23.73 -2.50
N ARG A 179 20.99 -24.32 -3.29
CA ARG A 179 21.18 -24.51 -4.75
C ARG A 179 21.40 -23.20 -5.49
N VAL A 180 20.67 -22.15 -5.12
CA VAL A 180 20.81 -20.81 -5.71
C VAL A 180 22.12 -20.17 -5.26
N ALA A 181 22.54 -20.39 -4.01
CA ALA A 181 23.82 -19.90 -3.50
C ALA A 181 25.01 -20.55 -4.23
N GLU A 182 24.98 -21.87 -4.44
CA GLU A 182 25.98 -22.59 -5.24
C GLU A 182 26.05 -22.07 -6.68
N TRP A 183 24.89 -21.90 -7.32
CA TRP A 183 24.81 -21.31 -8.66
C TRP A 183 25.36 -19.88 -8.69
N GLN A 184 25.06 -19.05 -7.69
CA GLN A 184 25.60 -17.69 -7.58
C GLN A 184 27.12 -17.69 -7.42
N ALA A 185 27.68 -18.58 -6.58
CA ALA A 185 29.11 -18.73 -6.40
C ALA A 185 29.79 -19.14 -7.72
N ARG A 186 29.20 -20.09 -8.46
CA ARG A 186 29.67 -20.49 -9.80
C ARG A 186 29.67 -19.33 -10.79
N MET A 187 28.62 -18.52 -10.82
CA MET A 187 28.47 -17.42 -11.79
C MET A 187 29.25 -16.15 -11.43
N LEU A 188 29.68 -16.01 -10.16
CA LEU A 188 30.31 -14.79 -9.64
C LEU A 188 31.55 -14.33 -10.44
N PRO A 189 32.49 -15.20 -10.87
CA PRO A 189 33.63 -14.79 -11.68
C PRO A 189 33.23 -14.12 -12.99
N LEU A 190 32.20 -14.64 -13.68
CA LEU A 190 31.66 -14.03 -14.89
C LEU A 190 31.03 -12.67 -14.58
N TRP A 191 30.25 -12.55 -13.51
CA TRP A 191 29.63 -11.26 -13.17
C TRP A 191 30.64 -10.17 -12.80
N ARG A 192 31.72 -10.53 -12.12
CA ARG A 192 32.85 -9.63 -11.85
C ARG A 192 33.53 -9.18 -13.14
N LEU A 193 33.80 -10.11 -14.05
CA LEU A 193 34.35 -9.78 -15.37
C LEU A 193 33.41 -8.85 -16.15
N LEU A 194 32.11 -9.15 -16.21
CA LEU A 194 31.13 -8.31 -16.89
C LEU A 194 31.04 -6.90 -16.29
N GLN A 195 31.13 -6.76 -14.96
CA GLN A 195 31.21 -5.45 -14.29
C GLN A 195 32.49 -4.70 -14.69
N ALA A 196 33.64 -5.37 -14.67
CA ALA A 196 34.94 -4.79 -15.06
C ALA A 196 34.98 -4.38 -16.54
N LEU A 197 34.21 -5.07 -17.40
CA LEU A 197 34.03 -4.76 -18.82
C LEU A 197 32.91 -3.75 -19.09
N GLY A 198 32.29 -3.18 -18.07
CA GLY A 198 31.31 -2.11 -18.24
C GLY A 198 29.99 -2.58 -18.84
N LEU A 199 29.50 -3.77 -18.45
CA LEU A 199 28.20 -4.29 -18.87
C LEU A 199 27.10 -3.23 -18.73
N ASP A 200 26.45 -2.89 -19.84
CA ASP A 200 25.25 -2.07 -19.82
C ASP A 200 24.07 -2.87 -19.26
N ARG A 201 23.71 -2.58 -18.02
CA ARG A 201 22.57 -3.21 -17.35
C ARG A 201 21.22 -2.74 -17.90
N GLY A 202 21.18 -1.62 -18.62
CA GLY A 202 20.00 -1.16 -19.35
C GLY A 202 19.65 -2.09 -20.51
N CYS A 203 20.65 -2.73 -21.13
CA CYS A 203 20.52 -3.69 -22.23
C CYS A 203 19.87 -5.02 -21.79
N CYS A 204 18.58 -4.96 -21.46
CA CYS A 204 17.87 -6.07 -20.80
C CYS A 204 16.51 -6.44 -21.40
N ASP A 205 15.93 -5.56 -22.20
CA ASP A 205 14.61 -5.71 -22.80
C ASP A 205 14.69 -6.38 -24.18
N ALA A 206 13.63 -7.09 -24.57
CA ALA A 206 13.56 -7.74 -25.87
C ALA A 206 13.37 -6.74 -27.04
N ALA A 207 12.99 -5.50 -26.72
CA ALA A 207 12.85 -4.42 -27.68
C ALA A 207 14.18 -3.74 -28.05
N ARG A 208 15.31 -4.15 -27.44
CA ARG A 208 16.61 -3.50 -27.63
C ARG A 208 17.05 -3.51 -29.11
N VAL A 209 17.57 -2.37 -29.55
CA VAL A 209 18.29 -2.21 -30.83
C VAL A 209 19.79 -2.13 -30.54
N LEU A 210 20.60 -2.81 -31.36
CA LEU A 210 22.06 -2.78 -31.29
C LEU A 210 22.63 -2.39 -32.64
N ARG A 211 23.88 -1.91 -32.65
CA ARG A 211 24.53 -1.37 -33.85
C ARG A 211 24.77 -2.48 -34.88
N VAL A 212 24.46 -2.19 -36.15
CA VAL A 212 24.64 -3.16 -37.26
C VAL A 212 26.02 -3.04 -37.90
N TRP A 213 26.48 -4.11 -38.55
CA TRP A 213 27.78 -4.11 -39.22
C TRP A 213 27.77 -3.19 -40.44
N GLY A 214 28.89 -2.54 -40.73
CA GLY A 214 29.01 -1.57 -41.82
C GLY A 214 28.53 -0.15 -41.45
N SER A 215 27.78 0.02 -40.37
CA SER A 215 27.42 1.35 -39.86
C SER A 215 28.64 2.03 -39.22
N VAL A 216 28.72 3.35 -39.32
CA VAL A 216 29.80 4.15 -38.71
C VAL A 216 29.27 4.81 -37.44
N ASN A 217 30.05 4.78 -36.37
CA ASN A 217 29.73 5.52 -35.15
C ASN A 217 30.11 6.99 -35.35
N PRO A 218 29.14 7.92 -35.37
CA PRO A 218 29.42 9.33 -35.66
C PRO A 218 30.29 10.00 -34.58
N LYS A 219 30.31 9.46 -33.36
CA LYS A 219 31.07 10.05 -32.25
C LYS A 219 32.58 9.92 -32.41
N ASN A 220 33.06 8.90 -33.12
CA ASN A 220 34.49 8.63 -33.25
C ASN A 220 34.93 8.14 -34.64
N GLY A 221 34.01 8.06 -35.61
CA GLY A 221 34.29 7.64 -36.97
C GLY A 221 34.59 6.15 -37.14
N ALA A 222 34.56 5.35 -36.07
CA ALA A 222 34.85 3.93 -36.14
C ALA A 222 33.66 3.15 -36.71
N MET A 223 33.93 2.22 -37.64
CA MET A 223 32.91 1.36 -38.21
C MET A 223 32.61 0.17 -37.30
N ALA A 224 31.32 -0.18 -37.16
CA ALA A 224 30.92 -1.41 -36.52
C ALA A 224 31.24 -2.62 -37.42
N ARG A 225 31.92 -3.61 -36.84
CA ARG A 225 32.43 -4.79 -37.55
C ARG A 225 32.30 -6.06 -36.72
N PRO A 226 32.22 -7.24 -37.35
CA PRO A 226 32.41 -8.49 -36.62
C PRO A 226 33.79 -8.47 -35.94
N ALA A 227 33.82 -8.85 -34.67
CA ALA A 227 35.05 -9.00 -33.89
C ALA A 227 35.43 -10.48 -33.73
N TRP A 228 34.44 -11.37 -33.72
CA TRP A 228 34.62 -12.82 -33.67
C TRP A 228 33.31 -13.52 -34.08
N PRO A 229 33.33 -14.70 -34.74
CA PRO A 229 34.51 -15.39 -35.28
C PRO A 229 35.13 -14.64 -36.46
N ALA A 230 36.27 -15.13 -36.97
CA ALA A 230 37.02 -14.46 -38.03
C ALA A 230 36.21 -14.34 -39.33
N ALA A 231 35.41 -15.36 -39.67
CA ALA A 231 34.53 -15.35 -40.84
C ALA A 231 33.06 -15.47 -40.45
N ILE A 232 32.19 -14.79 -41.20
CA ILE A 232 30.72 -14.88 -41.03
C ILE A 232 30.22 -16.33 -41.20
N ALA A 233 30.88 -17.12 -42.05
CA ALA A 233 30.54 -18.52 -42.30
C ALA A 233 30.75 -19.43 -41.07
N ASP A 234 31.56 -19.00 -40.10
CA ASP A 234 31.83 -19.76 -38.87
C ASP A 234 30.78 -19.50 -37.78
N ILE A 235 29.85 -18.58 -38.01
CA ILE A 235 28.78 -18.26 -37.06
C ILE A 235 27.83 -19.46 -36.96
N ARG A 236 27.57 -19.90 -35.73
CA ARG A 236 26.68 -21.03 -35.43
C ARG A 236 25.54 -20.58 -34.53
N SER A 237 24.34 -21.10 -34.77
CA SER A 237 23.23 -20.98 -33.83
C SER A 237 23.48 -21.85 -32.60
N VAL A 238 22.87 -21.45 -31.50
CA VAL A 238 22.94 -22.10 -30.19
C VAL A 238 21.55 -22.60 -29.83
N SER A 239 21.46 -23.76 -29.18
CA SER A 239 20.18 -24.21 -28.62
C SER A 239 19.78 -23.31 -27.46
N PHE A 240 18.60 -22.69 -27.54
CA PHE A 240 18.07 -21.88 -26.45
C PHE A 240 17.91 -22.69 -25.16
N ASP A 241 17.48 -23.96 -25.25
CA ASP A 241 17.31 -24.80 -24.07
C ASP A 241 18.66 -25.06 -23.39
N ALA A 242 19.69 -25.45 -24.15
CA ALA A 242 21.03 -25.68 -23.61
C ALA A 242 21.64 -24.41 -23.02
N TRP A 243 21.49 -23.26 -23.70
CA TRP A 243 21.96 -21.97 -23.20
C TRP A 243 21.23 -21.55 -21.92
N ALA A 244 19.89 -21.66 -21.89
CA ALA A 244 19.08 -21.30 -20.73
C ALA A 244 19.40 -22.18 -19.52
N ASP A 245 19.56 -23.48 -19.73
CA ASP A 245 19.90 -24.42 -18.66
C ASP A 245 21.31 -24.18 -18.11
N ALA A 246 22.26 -23.74 -18.95
CA ALA A 246 23.61 -23.38 -18.50
C ALA A 246 23.65 -22.11 -17.63
N VAL A 247 22.81 -21.12 -17.92
CA VAL A 247 22.83 -19.81 -17.21
C VAL A 247 21.89 -19.76 -16.01
N CYS A 248 20.82 -20.56 -15.97
CA CYS A 248 19.84 -20.56 -14.88
C CYS A 248 20.23 -21.50 -13.73
N PRO A 249 19.73 -21.26 -12.50
CA PRO A 249 19.97 -22.14 -11.34
C PRO A 249 19.27 -23.50 -11.44
N TYR A 250 18.21 -23.58 -12.24
CA TYR A 250 17.43 -24.78 -12.49
C TYR A 250 17.24 -24.96 -13.99
N SER A 251 17.50 -26.17 -14.46
CA SER A 251 17.17 -26.61 -15.81
C SER A 251 15.66 -26.67 -16.01
N ARG A 252 15.25 -26.72 -17.28
CA ARG A 252 13.83 -26.92 -17.64
C ARG A 252 13.26 -28.22 -17.10
N ALA A 253 14.06 -29.29 -17.09
CA ALA A 253 13.64 -30.61 -16.58
C ALA A 253 13.42 -30.56 -15.07
N GLU A 254 14.36 -29.99 -14.32
CA GLU A 254 14.22 -29.79 -12.86
C GLU A 254 13.01 -28.90 -12.53
N MET A 255 12.81 -27.80 -13.24
CA MET A 255 11.63 -26.94 -13.03
C MET A 255 10.32 -27.68 -13.32
N ARG A 256 10.30 -28.59 -14.29
CA ARG A 256 9.13 -29.43 -14.57
C ARG A 256 8.89 -30.41 -13.43
N ALA A 257 9.93 -31.14 -13.00
CA ALA A 257 9.86 -32.07 -11.89
C ALA A 257 9.41 -31.38 -10.59
N ILE A 258 9.94 -30.20 -10.27
CA ILE A 258 9.51 -29.40 -9.11
C ILE A 258 8.03 -29.03 -9.20
N ARG A 259 7.52 -28.70 -10.40
CA ARG A 259 6.09 -28.39 -10.60
C ARG A 259 5.20 -29.62 -10.49
N GLU A 260 5.63 -30.74 -11.06
CA GLU A 260 4.93 -32.01 -10.98
C GLU A 260 4.88 -32.52 -9.54
N GLN A 261 6.00 -32.47 -8.82
CA GLN A 261 6.07 -32.78 -7.40
C GLN A 261 5.14 -31.89 -6.59
N ARG A 262 5.18 -30.56 -6.77
CA ARG A 262 4.25 -29.64 -6.09
C ARG A 262 2.79 -29.91 -6.44
N SER A 263 2.51 -30.29 -7.69
CA SER A 263 1.15 -30.68 -8.11
C SER A 263 0.71 -31.98 -7.46
N ALA A 264 1.60 -32.96 -7.34
CA ALA A 264 1.33 -34.25 -6.69
C ALA A 264 1.18 -34.08 -5.17
N GLU A 265 2.01 -33.26 -4.54
CA GLU A 265 1.89 -32.86 -3.13
C GLU A 265 0.57 -32.12 -2.89
N GLN A 266 0.15 -31.24 -3.80
CA GLN A 266 -1.12 -30.54 -3.71
C GLN A 266 -2.32 -31.47 -3.94
N ALA A 267 -2.18 -32.50 -4.77
CA ALA A 267 -3.22 -33.51 -5.01
C ALA A 267 -3.32 -34.54 -3.88
N SER A 268 -2.22 -34.86 -3.20
CA SER A 268 -2.16 -35.81 -2.08
C SER A 268 -2.34 -35.16 -0.71
N ALA A 269 -2.16 -33.83 -0.61
CA ALA A 269 -2.52 -33.09 0.58
C ALA A 269 -4.01 -33.29 0.88
N PRO A 270 -4.39 -33.57 2.15
CA PRO A 270 -5.79 -33.61 2.55
C PRO A 270 -6.47 -32.34 2.05
N VAL A 271 -7.61 -32.46 1.35
CA VAL A 271 -8.38 -31.30 0.90
C VAL A 271 -8.59 -30.42 2.13
N PRO A 272 -7.93 -29.25 2.22
CA PRO A 272 -8.13 -28.38 3.36
C PRO A 272 -9.60 -28.00 3.31
N ALA A 273 -10.35 -28.20 4.39
CA ALA A 273 -11.73 -27.74 4.51
C ALA A 273 -11.78 -26.31 3.96
N ALA A 274 -12.44 -26.14 2.81
CA ALA A 274 -12.26 -25.04 1.86
C ALA A 274 -11.56 -23.82 2.49
N ALA A 275 -10.22 -23.86 2.54
CA ALA A 275 -9.47 -22.78 3.13
C ALA A 275 -9.72 -21.58 2.23
N ALA A 276 -10.50 -20.61 2.72
CA ALA A 276 -10.88 -19.42 1.98
C ALA A 276 -9.65 -18.90 1.22
N ARG A 277 -9.75 -18.86 -0.13
CA ARG A 277 -8.67 -18.40 -1.03
C ARG A 277 -7.95 -17.25 -0.35
N ARG A 278 -6.65 -17.42 -0.07
CA ARG A 278 -5.85 -16.36 0.55
C ARG A 278 -6.07 -15.08 -0.26
N PRO A 279 -6.57 -13.99 0.35
CA PRO A 279 -6.80 -12.76 -0.38
C PRO A 279 -5.49 -12.33 -1.05
N ARG A 280 -5.54 -12.08 -2.37
CA ARG A 280 -4.41 -11.48 -3.10
C ARG A 280 -4.01 -10.20 -2.38
N ARG A 281 -2.72 -10.04 -2.04
CA ARG A 281 -2.22 -8.79 -1.46
C ARG A 281 -2.44 -7.66 -2.47
N VAL A 282 -3.13 -6.61 -2.07
CA VAL A 282 -3.32 -5.40 -2.88
C VAL A 282 -1.95 -4.73 -3.06
N PRO A 283 -1.49 -4.46 -4.28
CA PRO A 283 -0.27 -3.69 -4.51
C PRO A 283 -0.37 -2.32 -3.85
N THR A 284 0.70 -1.88 -3.18
CA THR A 284 0.81 -0.53 -2.62
C THR A 284 1.16 0.43 -3.76
N GLY A 285 0.15 0.92 -4.47
CA GLY A 285 0.29 1.82 -5.63
C GLY A 285 -0.74 2.95 -5.62
N ASN A 286 -0.50 3.97 -6.46
CA ASN A 286 -1.43 5.08 -6.71
C ASN A 286 -2.83 4.53 -7.10
N LYS A 287 -3.91 5.18 -6.62
CA LYS A 287 -5.33 4.86 -6.95
C LYS A 287 -5.52 4.56 -8.44
N TRP A 288 -4.88 5.36 -9.29
CA TRP A 288 -5.01 5.24 -10.75
C TRP A 288 -4.34 3.99 -11.32
N CYS A 289 -3.27 3.48 -10.70
CA CYS A 289 -2.65 2.21 -11.08
C CYS A 289 -3.62 1.05 -10.85
N LEU A 290 -4.30 1.04 -9.70
CA LEU A 290 -5.28 -0.01 -9.37
C LEU A 290 -6.51 0.06 -10.28
N ILE A 291 -6.96 1.25 -10.65
CA ILE A 291 -8.06 1.43 -11.60
C ILE A 291 -7.66 0.92 -12.98
N LEU A 292 -6.48 1.29 -13.48
CA LEU A 292 -6.02 0.88 -14.81
C LEU A 292 -5.84 -0.65 -14.90
N ASP A 293 -5.24 -1.27 -13.88
CA ASP A 293 -5.08 -2.72 -13.82
C ASP A 293 -6.44 -3.44 -13.84
N ASP A 294 -7.43 -2.96 -13.07
CA ASP A 294 -8.78 -3.52 -13.07
C ASP A 294 -9.51 -3.30 -14.40
N LEU A 295 -9.32 -2.14 -15.05
CA LEU A 295 -9.91 -1.86 -16.37
C LEU A 295 -9.37 -2.81 -17.44
N LEU A 296 -8.07 -3.11 -17.41
CA LEU A 296 -7.44 -4.07 -18.31
C LEU A 296 -7.89 -5.51 -18.00
N ALA A 297 -7.97 -5.89 -16.73
CA ALA A 297 -8.47 -7.20 -16.33
C ALA A 297 -9.95 -7.41 -16.73
N LEU A 298 -10.77 -6.35 -16.62
CA LEU A 298 -12.16 -6.36 -17.09
C LEU A 298 -12.23 -6.56 -18.61
N LEU A 299 -11.36 -5.88 -19.37
CA LEU A 299 -11.28 -6.04 -20.83
C LEU A 299 -10.88 -7.48 -21.21
N ASP A 300 -9.87 -8.05 -20.55
CA ASP A 300 -9.44 -9.42 -20.77
C ASP A 300 -10.55 -10.43 -20.46
N HIS A 301 -11.34 -10.18 -19.41
CA HIS A 301 -12.46 -11.03 -19.03
C HIS A 301 -13.62 -10.96 -20.04
N ARG A 302 -14.00 -9.75 -20.48
CA ARG A 302 -15.08 -9.55 -21.45
C ARG A 302 -14.67 -9.92 -22.88
N GLY A 303 -13.37 -9.92 -23.18
CA GLY A 303 -12.78 -10.12 -24.51
C GLY A 303 -13.04 -8.96 -25.50
N ARG A 304 -14.26 -8.42 -25.51
CA ARG A 304 -14.65 -7.21 -26.25
C ARG A 304 -15.59 -6.36 -25.40
N LEU A 305 -15.47 -5.04 -25.51
CA LEU A 305 -16.38 -4.11 -24.84
C LEU A 305 -17.68 -3.94 -25.65
N GLU A 306 -18.80 -3.78 -24.96
CA GLU A 306 -20.11 -3.53 -25.57
C GLU A 306 -20.18 -2.11 -26.16
N VAL A 307 -20.97 -1.95 -27.23
CA VAL A 307 -21.21 -0.66 -27.90
C VAL A 307 -21.91 0.27 -26.90
N GLY A 308 -21.26 1.37 -26.52
CA GLY A 308 -21.70 2.31 -25.48
C GLY A 308 -20.83 2.31 -24.21
N VAL A 309 -20.21 1.18 -23.87
CA VAL A 309 -19.29 1.07 -22.71
C VAL A 309 -17.84 1.39 -23.12
N ARG A 310 -17.49 1.14 -24.40
CA ARG A 310 -16.12 1.32 -24.95
C ARG A 310 -15.54 2.71 -24.69
N MET A 311 -16.30 3.76 -25.00
CA MET A 311 -15.84 5.14 -24.88
C MET A 311 -15.62 5.52 -23.41
N ARG A 312 -16.57 5.14 -22.53
CA ARG A 312 -16.45 5.40 -21.08
C ARG A 312 -15.24 4.70 -20.49
N TRP A 313 -15.04 3.43 -20.83
CA TRP A 313 -13.86 2.68 -20.43
C TRP A 313 -12.58 3.38 -20.90
N ALA A 314 -12.55 3.82 -22.16
CA ALA A 314 -11.39 4.47 -22.75
C ALA A 314 -11.06 5.81 -22.08
N VAL A 315 -12.06 6.63 -21.74
CA VAL A 315 -11.86 7.92 -21.04
C VAL A 315 -11.33 7.70 -19.63
N VAL A 316 -11.84 6.72 -18.88
CA VAL A 316 -11.33 6.40 -17.53
C VAL A 316 -9.91 5.84 -17.62
N ALA A 317 -9.61 5.00 -18.62
CA ALA A 317 -8.26 4.50 -18.86
C ALA A 317 -7.28 5.63 -19.23
N ALA A 318 -7.68 6.58 -20.09
CA ALA A 318 -6.88 7.74 -20.45
C ALA A 318 -6.61 8.64 -19.24
N THR A 319 -7.63 8.85 -18.39
CA THR A 319 -7.49 9.58 -17.12
C THR A 319 -6.51 8.90 -16.17
N ALA A 320 -6.53 7.56 -16.10
CA ALA A 320 -5.57 6.82 -15.29
C ALA A 320 -4.15 6.91 -15.85
N LEU A 321 -3.99 6.83 -17.17
CA LEU A 321 -2.70 6.97 -17.85
C LEU A 321 -2.10 8.36 -17.65
N SER A 322 -2.90 9.42 -17.80
CA SER A 322 -2.43 10.80 -17.60
C SER A 322 -1.88 11.03 -16.18
N GLN A 323 -2.50 10.42 -15.17
CA GLN A 323 -2.09 10.52 -13.77
C GLN A 323 -0.87 9.67 -13.40
N LEU A 324 -0.58 8.63 -14.18
CA LEU A 324 0.54 7.71 -13.91
C LEU A 324 1.78 8.04 -14.75
N GLU A 325 1.55 8.43 -15.99
CA GLU A 325 2.58 8.53 -17.03
C GLU A 325 2.61 9.92 -17.70
N GLY A 326 1.60 10.77 -17.48
CA GLY A 326 1.40 12.00 -18.27
C GLY A 326 0.97 11.69 -19.71
N GLY A 327 1.27 12.60 -20.64
CA GLY A 327 1.02 12.44 -22.08
C GLY A 327 0.02 13.45 -22.63
N ASP A 328 -0.47 13.16 -23.82
CA ASP A 328 -1.41 13.99 -24.59
C ASP A 328 -2.56 13.13 -25.15
N ALA A 329 -3.61 13.78 -25.67
CA ALA A 329 -4.78 13.08 -26.18
C ALA A 329 -4.46 12.09 -27.31
N GLU A 330 -3.49 12.42 -28.17
CA GLU A 330 -3.09 11.58 -29.30
C GLU A 330 -2.37 10.31 -28.85
N SER A 331 -1.41 10.42 -27.93
CA SER A 331 -0.66 9.28 -27.39
C SER A 331 -1.53 8.32 -26.59
N TRP A 332 -2.53 8.82 -25.83
CA TRP A 332 -3.50 7.96 -25.17
C TRP A 332 -4.46 7.31 -26.17
N ALA A 333 -4.88 8.04 -27.21
CA ALA A 333 -5.73 7.51 -28.27
C ALA A 333 -5.04 6.37 -29.04
N GLU A 334 -3.78 6.55 -29.40
CA GLU A 334 -2.97 5.52 -30.07
C GLU A 334 -2.89 4.24 -29.22
N ARG A 335 -2.72 4.40 -27.90
CA ARG A 335 -2.60 3.27 -26.96
C ARG A 335 -3.93 2.55 -26.71
N LEU A 336 -5.04 3.30 -26.62
CA LEU A 336 -6.34 2.76 -26.20
C LEU A 336 -7.26 2.39 -27.38
N ALA A 337 -7.03 2.90 -28.59
CA ALA A 337 -7.74 2.50 -29.80
C ALA A 337 -7.78 0.98 -30.04
N PRO A 338 -6.64 0.26 -30.04
CA PRO A 338 -6.66 -1.19 -30.27
C PRO A 338 -7.34 -1.99 -29.15
N LEU A 339 -7.44 -1.43 -27.93
CA LEU A 339 -8.03 -2.09 -26.77
C LEU A 339 -9.54 -1.85 -26.67
N SER A 340 -9.96 -0.61 -26.92
CA SER A 340 -11.36 -0.23 -26.89
C SER A 340 -12.13 -0.67 -28.15
N GLY A 341 -11.43 -0.85 -29.28
CA GLY A 341 -12.05 -1.09 -30.58
C GLY A 341 -12.74 0.15 -31.15
N LEU A 342 -12.31 1.34 -30.73
CA LEU A 342 -12.77 2.64 -31.25
C LEU A 342 -11.69 3.27 -32.15
N PRO A 343 -12.07 4.07 -33.17
CA PRO A 343 -11.13 4.79 -34.01
C PRO A 343 -10.26 5.76 -33.20
N GLU A 344 -8.97 5.82 -33.52
CA GLU A 344 -8.00 6.70 -32.84
C GLU A 344 -8.42 8.17 -32.88
N ARG A 345 -8.91 8.66 -34.03
CA ARG A 345 -9.39 10.05 -34.16
C ARG A 345 -10.57 10.37 -33.22
N GLU A 346 -11.46 9.40 -32.99
CA GLU A 346 -12.60 9.57 -32.10
C GLU A 346 -12.14 9.64 -30.64
N LEU A 347 -11.18 8.79 -30.27
CA LEU A 347 -10.57 8.80 -28.95
C LEU A 347 -9.76 10.06 -28.68
N ALA A 348 -8.93 10.51 -29.62
CA ALA A 348 -8.15 11.74 -29.47
C ALA A 348 -9.08 12.94 -29.21
N SER A 349 -10.18 13.04 -29.96
CA SER A 349 -11.19 14.07 -29.72
C SER A 349 -11.80 13.95 -28.32
N ALA A 350 -12.12 12.74 -27.85
CA ALA A 350 -12.69 12.51 -26.53
C ALA A 350 -11.69 12.76 -25.38
N PHE A 351 -10.40 12.60 -25.65
CA PHE A 351 -9.32 12.75 -24.66
C PHE A 351 -8.81 14.18 -24.52
N SER A 352 -9.16 15.08 -25.45
CA SER A 352 -8.84 16.51 -25.36
C SER A 352 -9.27 17.14 -24.02
N GLY A 353 -10.40 16.73 -23.45
CA GLY A 353 -10.85 17.18 -22.13
C GLY A 353 -10.01 16.63 -20.96
N VAL A 354 -9.46 15.43 -21.10
CA VAL A 354 -8.53 14.83 -20.12
C VAL A 354 -7.20 15.58 -20.18
N GLU A 355 -6.69 15.87 -21.38
CA GLU A 355 -5.45 16.62 -21.57
C GLU A 355 -5.55 18.04 -21.03
N ALA A 356 -6.60 18.77 -21.41
CA ALA A 356 -6.84 20.13 -20.93
C ALA A 356 -6.99 20.18 -19.40
N GLY A 357 -7.73 19.24 -18.81
CA GLY A 357 -7.87 19.17 -17.36
C GLY A 357 -6.56 18.81 -16.66
N MET A 358 -5.73 17.93 -17.23
CA MET A 358 -4.42 17.57 -16.68
C MET A 358 -3.51 18.80 -16.62
N HIS A 359 -3.45 19.58 -17.70
CA HIS A 359 -2.68 20.82 -17.75
C HIS A 359 -3.21 21.88 -16.79
N ALA A 360 -4.53 22.08 -16.72
CA ALA A 360 -5.15 23.02 -15.79
C ALA A 360 -4.85 22.67 -14.32
N ALA A 361 -4.93 21.39 -13.95
CA ALA A 361 -4.57 20.95 -12.60
C ALA A 361 -3.05 21.07 -12.33
N ALA A 362 -2.19 20.84 -13.32
CA ALA A 362 -0.74 21.07 -13.20
C ALA A 362 -0.41 22.56 -13.02
N ALA A 363 -1.19 23.46 -13.61
CA ALA A 363 -1.11 24.90 -13.42
C ALA A 363 -1.71 25.38 -12.08
N GLY A 364 -2.25 24.46 -11.26
CA GLY A 364 -2.85 24.79 -9.96
C GLY A 364 -4.27 25.35 -10.06
N GLU A 365 -4.91 25.28 -11.22
CA GLU A 365 -6.28 25.77 -11.40
C GLU A 365 -7.29 24.93 -10.60
N ARG A 366 -8.27 25.63 -10.06
CA ARG A 366 -9.32 25.08 -9.21
C ARG A 366 -10.68 25.47 -9.78
N ARG A 367 -11.64 24.56 -9.73
CA ARG A 367 -13.01 24.77 -10.22
C ARG A 367 -14.00 24.36 -9.14
N GLU A 368 -15.06 25.14 -9.03
CA GLU A 368 -16.17 24.82 -8.15
C GLU A 368 -17.02 23.70 -8.78
N TYR A 369 -17.17 22.60 -8.04
CA TYR A 369 -17.97 21.45 -8.46
C TYR A 369 -18.79 20.95 -7.28
N GLU A 370 -20.13 20.97 -7.43
CA GLU A 370 -21.10 20.65 -6.36
C GLU A 370 -20.88 21.47 -5.08
N GLY A 371 -20.63 22.78 -5.23
CA GLY A 371 -20.41 23.71 -4.11
C GLY A 371 -19.10 23.49 -3.35
N LYS A 372 -18.17 22.75 -3.92
CA LYS A 372 -16.84 22.48 -3.35
C LYS A 372 -15.76 22.87 -4.33
N ASP A 373 -14.75 23.54 -3.81
CA ASP A 373 -13.55 23.86 -4.56
C ASP A 373 -12.69 22.61 -4.78
N ARG A 374 -12.45 22.24 -6.05
CA ARG A 374 -11.70 21.04 -6.44
C ARG A 374 -10.65 21.37 -7.50
N PRO A 375 -9.59 20.56 -7.66
CA PRO A 375 -8.67 20.70 -8.80
C PRO A 375 -9.45 20.62 -10.11
N ALA A 376 -9.03 21.37 -11.13
CA ALA A 376 -9.66 21.43 -12.45
C ALA A 376 -9.46 20.14 -13.30
N PHE A 377 -9.42 18.97 -12.66
CA PHE A 377 -9.21 17.67 -13.29
C PHE A 377 -10.15 16.59 -12.74
N TYR A 378 -10.35 15.53 -13.51
CA TYR A 378 -11.26 14.44 -13.16
C TYR A 378 -10.78 13.61 -11.96
N ASP A 379 -11.59 13.55 -10.90
CA ASP A 379 -11.40 12.60 -9.78
C ASP A 379 -12.60 11.64 -9.69
N TRP A 380 -12.48 10.52 -10.41
CA TRP A 380 -13.55 9.51 -10.50
C TRP A 380 -13.62 8.67 -9.23
N SER A 381 -14.82 8.45 -8.70
CA SER A 381 -15.02 7.47 -7.62
C SER A 381 -15.07 6.04 -8.18
N TYR A 382 -14.59 5.06 -7.42
CA TYR A 382 -14.63 3.65 -7.86
C TYR A 382 -16.07 3.19 -8.18
N LEU A 383 -17.03 3.59 -7.34
CA LEU A 383 -18.45 3.24 -7.53
C LEU A 383 -19.02 3.88 -8.79
N ARG A 384 -18.64 5.11 -9.14
CA ARG A 384 -19.07 5.74 -10.38
C ARG A 384 -18.59 4.96 -11.60
N ILE A 385 -17.30 4.57 -11.62
CA ILE A 385 -16.74 3.77 -12.71
C ILE A 385 -17.47 2.43 -12.83
N VAL A 386 -17.74 1.77 -11.69
CA VAL A 386 -18.47 0.50 -11.66
C VAL A 386 -19.88 0.62 -12.24
N THR A 387 -20.62 1.65 -11.84
CA THR A 387 -21.96 1.93 -12.37
C THR A 387 -21.91 2.24 -13.86
N ASP A 388 -20.99 3.12 -14.29
CA ASP A 388 -20.89 3.58 -15.66
C ASP A 388 -20.48 2.48 -16.66
N LEU A 389 -19.74 1.47 -16.18
CA LEU A 389 -19.30 0.29 -16.93
C LEU A 389 -20.20 -0.94 -16.75
N GLY A 390 -21.23 -0.85 -15.90
CA GLY A 390 -22.18 -1.93 -15.64
C GLY A 390 -21.54 -3.18 -15.04
N ILE A 391 -20.53 -3.03 -14.19
CA ILE A 391 -19.80 -4.18 -13.63
C ILE A 391 -20.68 -4.86 -12.59
N THR A 392 -20.89 -6.18 -12.71
CA THR A 392 -21.61 -6.95 -11.68
C THR A 392 -20.66 -7.55 -10.64
N LYS A 393 -21.18 -7.93 -9.46
CA LYS A 393 -20.33 -8.55 -8.43
C LYS A 393 -19.74 -9.89 -8.88
N ALA A 394 -20.56 -10.71 -9.52
CA ALA A 394 -20.14 -12.01 -10.06
C ALA A 394 -19.06 -11.84 -11.14
N GLU A 395 -19.22 -10.84 -12.01
CA GLU A 395 -18.23 -10.48 -13.02
C GLU A 395 -16.93 -9.96 -12.39
N ALA A 396 -17.02 -9.06 -11.40
CA ALA A 396 -15.85 -8.55 -10.70
C ALA A 396 -15.06 -9.67 -10.00
N ASP A 397 -15.75 -10.68 -9.48
CA ASP A 397 -15.14 -11.88 -8.90
C ASP A 397 -14.49 -12.79 -9.93
N ALA A 398 -15.15 -12.99 -11.07
CA ALA A 398 -14.65 -13.82 -12.18
C ALA A 398 -13.44 -13.19 -12.87
N ALA A 399 -13.48 -11.89 -13.14
CA ALA A 399 -12.39 -11.09 -13.69
C ALA A 399 -11.26 -10.84 -12.67
N GLY A 400 -11.53 -11.04 -11.38
CA GLY A 400 -10.55 -10.87 -10.31
C GLY A 400 -10.20 -9.41 -10.00
N LEU A 401 -11.16 -8.49 -10.17
CA LEU A 401 -11.00 -7.06 -9.95
C LEU A 401 -10.73 -6.73 -8.47
N LEU A 402 -9.84 -5.77 -8.24
CA LEU A 402 -9.36 -5.35 -6.92
C LEU A 402 -10.16 -4.20 -6.32
N VAL A 403 -10.35 -3.09 -7.03
CA VAL A 403 -10.98 -1.86 -6.53
C VAL A 403 -12.29 -1.49 -7.25
N LEU A 404 -12.48 -1.91 -8.51
CA LEU A 404 -13.70 -1.66 -9.28
C LEU A 404 -14.76 -2.72 -8.97
N ARG A 405 -15.38 -2.61 -7.79
CA ARG A 405 -16.36 -3.59 -7.28
C ARG A 405 -17.67 -2.94 -6.85
N PRO A 406 -18.85 -3.50 -7.20
CA PRO A 406 -20.16 -2.88 -6.88
C PRO A 406 -20.47 -2.77 -5.40
N ASP A 407 -19.96 -3.70 -4.60
CA ASP A 407 -20.13 -3.70 -3.15
C ASP A 407 -19.16 -2.74 -2.43
N GLY A 408 -18.38 -1.95 -3.19
CA GLY A 408 -17.35 -1.06 -2.66
C GLY A 408 -16.22 -1.80 -1.93
N SER A 409 -16.20 -3.13 -1.99
CA SER A 409 -15.15 -3.93 -1.38
C SER A 409 -13.88 -3.80 -2.20
N LYS A 410 -12.72 -3.87 -1.54
CA LYS A 410 -11.45 -4.07 -2.23
C LYS A 410 -11.11 -5.55 -2.16
N ALA A 411 -11.07 -6.26 -3.29
CA ALA A 411 -10.71 -7.68 -3.29
C ALA A 411 -9.30 -7.83 -2.75
N GLY A 412 -9.12 -8.79 -1.84
CA GLY A 412 -7.82 -8.97 -1.20
C GLY A 412 -7.67 -8.37 0.21
N ARG A 413 -8.71 -7.74 0.79
CA ARG A 413 -8.66 -7.31 2.19
C ARG A 413 -9.39 -8.29 3.09
N SER A 414 -8.64 -8.96 3.95
CA SER A 414 -9.21 -9.66 5.10
C SER A 414 -10.15 -8.72 5.87
N ALA A 415 -11.17 -9.26 6.54
CA ALA A 415 -12.02 -8.45 7.41
C ALA A 415 -11.17 -7.63 8.42
N ALA A 416 -10.01 -8.17 8.81
CA ALA A 416 -9.02 -7.50 9.65
C ALA A 416 -8.31 -6.30 8.99
N GLU A 417 -8.01 -6.35 7.68
CA GLU A 417 -7.42 -5.21 6.94
C GLU A 417 -8.47 -4.16 6.60
N ARG A 418 -9.72 -4.56 6.30
CA ARG A 418 -10.85 -3.62 6.21
C ARG A 418 -11.07 -2.91 7.54
N GLN A 419 -10.93 -3.64 8.64
CA GLN A 419 -11.02 -3.09 9.98
C GLN A 419 -9.80 -2.22 10.33
N ARG A 420 -8.58 -2.56 9.88
CA ARG A 420 -7.37 -1.74 10.07
C ARG A 420 -7.44 -0.44 9.28
N ASP A 421 -7.70 -0.47 7.99
CA ASP A 421 -7.85 0.76 7.19
C ASP A 421 -9.05 1.58 7.64
N SER A 422 -10.14 0.95 8.09
CA SER A 422 -11.26 1.67 8.69
C SER A 422 -10.94 2.22 10.09
N ARG A 423 -9.92 1.72 10.79
CA ARG A 423 -9.42 2.28 12.06
C ARG A 423 -8.42 3.40 11.76
N ASP A 424 -7.54 3.21 10.79
CA ASP A 424 -6.50 4.16 10.39
C ASP A 424 -7.13 5.38 9.69
N ALA A 425 -8.11 5.19 8.80
CA ALA A 425 -8.89 6.28 8.21
C ALA A 425 -9.83 6.99 9.20
N ARG A 426 -10.02 6.44 10.41
CA ARG A 426 -10.81 7.06 11.49
C ARG A 426 -9.94 7.71 12.58
N ALA A 427 -8.61 7.57 12.50
CA ALA A 427 -7.67 8.10 13.48
C ALA A 427 -6.32 8.45 12.83
N PRO A 428 -6.26 9.57 12.07
CA PRO A 428 -5.01 10.06 11.49
C PRO A 428 -3.93 10.44 12.54
N ASP A 429 -4.31 10.60 13.81
CA ASP A 429 -3.43 11.08 14.89
C ASP A 429 -2.92 9.98 15.85
N ARG A 430 -2.83 8.72 15.40
CA ARG A 430 -2.44 7.61 16.29
C ARG A 430 -0.92 7.62 16.58
N ALA A 431 -0.54 7.69 17.85
CA ALA A 431 0.85 7.62 18.31
C ALA A 431 1.58 6.34 17.84
N THR A 432 2.88 6.48 17.56
CA THR A 432 3.77 5.42 17.06
C THR A 432 3.82 4.21 17.98
N ARG A 433 4.29 3.05 17.49
CA ARG A 433 4.43 1.84 18.33
C ARG A 433 5.30 2.07 19.56
N ALA A 434 6.28 2.97 19.49
CA ALA A 434 7.10 3.39 20.62
C ALA A 434 6.26 4.16 21.67
N GLY A 435 5.45 5.13 21.24
CA GLY A 435 4.57 5.86 22.16
C GLY A 435 3.51 4.99 22.83
N GLN A 436 2.99 3.96 22.15
CA GLN A 436 2.04 3.00 22.75
C GLN A 436 2.67 2.05 23.78
N ALA A 437 3.98 1.80 23.69
CA ALA A 437 4.73 1.05 24.69
C ALA A 437 5.04 1.93 25.91
N GLU A 438 5.42 3.18 25.68
CA GLU A 438 5.69 4.17 26.72
C GLU A 438 4.44 4.50 27.56
N GLU A 439 3.30 4.77 26.92
CA GLU A 439 2.01 5.00 27.61
C GLU A 439 1.57 3.79 28.44
N ARG A 440 1.88 2.58 27.98
CA ARG A 440 1.51 1.33 28.65
C ARG A 440 2.43 1.06 29.83
N LEU A 441 3.72 1.34 29.71
CA LEU A 441 4.68 1.26 30.80
C LEU A 441 4.31 2.25 31.92
N VAL A 442 3.98 3.50 31.59
CA VAL A 442 3.54 4.51 32.57
C VAL A 442 2.27 4.07 33.30
N LEU A 443 1.27 3.55 32.55
CA LEU A 443 0.05 3.00 33.14
C LEU A 443 0.36 1.79 34.05
N GLY A 444 1.29 0.93 33.64
CA GLY A 444 1.73 -0.24 34.36
C GLY A 444 2.42 0.09 35.68
N LEU A 445 3.33 1.06 35.68
CA LEU A 445 4.04 1.53 36.86
C LEU A 445 3.08 2.18 37.88
N TYR A 446 2.07 2.90 37.40
CA TYR A 446 1.04 3.46 38.27
C TYR A 446 0.09 2.39 38.83
N ALA A 447 -0.24 1.35 38.04
CA ALA A 447 -0.97 0.20 38.55
C ALA A 447 -0.15 -0.60 39.58
N TYR A 448 1.17 -0.73 39.35
CA TYR A 448 2.10 -1.41 40.25
C TYR A 448 2.19 -0.70 41.61
N SER A 449 2.23 0.63 41.63
CA SER A 449 2.22 1.38 42.90
C SER A 449 0.90 1.24 43.67
N LEU A 450 -0.25 1.22 42.98
CA LEU A 450 -1.55 0.94 43.61
C LEU A 450 -1.63 -0.48 44.18
N ARG A 451 -0.99 -1.46 43.52
CA ARG A 451 -0.87 -2.83 44.01
C ARG A 451 -0.03 -2.91 45.29
N GLN A 452 1.05 -2.14 45.38
CA GLN A 452 1.86 -2.02 46.61
C GLN A 452 1.10 -1.33 47.75
N ALA A 453 0.19 -0.41 47.42
CA ALA A 453 -0.74 0.20 48.38
C ALA A 453 -1.91 -0.73 48.79
N GLY A 454 -1.87 -2.01 48.40
CA GLY A 454 -2.83 -3.03 48.84
C GLY A 454 -4.09 -3.16 47.97
N LEU A 455 -4.22 -2.42 46.87
CA LEU A 455 -5.36 -2.56 45.98
C LEU A 455 -5.27 -3.86 45.18
N THR A 456 -6.40 -4.52 44.99
CA THR A 456 -6.52 -5.66 44.07
C THR A 456 -6.45 -5.17 42.62
N VAL A 457 -6.03 -6.04 41.70
CA VAL A 457 -5.99 -5.73 40.25
C VAL A 457 -7.36 -5.26 39.74
N THR A 458 -8.45 -5.79 40.31
CA THR A 458 -9.82 -5.38 40.01
C THR A 458 -10.08 -3.92 40.42
N GLN A 459 -9.65 -3.54 41.63
CA GLN A 459 -9.75 -2.16 42.11
C GLN A 459 -8.85 -1.22 41.31
N CYS A 460 -7.63 -1.63 40.96
CA CYS A 460 -6.77 -0.84 40.07
C CYS A 460 -7.41 -0.62 38.69
N ALA A 461 -8.02 -1.67 38.11
CA ALA A 461 -8.72 -1.57 36.83
C ALA A 461 -9.92 -0.61 36.90
N SER A 462 -10.68 -0.62 38.00
CA SER A 462 -11.77 0.35 38.21
C SER A 462 -11.26 1.77 38.43
N THR A 463 -10.22 1.95 39.24
CA THR A 463 -9.62 3.26 39.55
C THR A 463 -9.03 3.91 38.30
N LEU A 464 -8.35 3.12 37.47
CA LEU A 464 -7.70 3.58 36.25
C LEU A 464 -8.62 3.60 35.03
N ARG A 465 -9.88 3.16 35.19
CA ARG A 465 -10.87 3.04 34.11
C ARG A 465 -10.32 2.28 32.89
N ARG A 466 -9.71 1.12 33.17
CA ARG A 466 -9.13 0.22 32.16
C ARG A 466 -9.68 -1.19 32.33
N SER A 467 -9.65 -1.97 31.24
CA SER A 467 -10.04 -3.37 31.33
C SER A 467 -8.99 -4.16 32.12
N ARG A 468 -9.42 -5.19 32.85
CA ARG A 468 -8.49 -6.07 33.59
C ARG A 468 -7.40 -6.64 32.69
N ALA A 469 -7.76 -7.06 31.47
CA ALA A 469 -6.81 -7.57 30.47
C ALA A 469 -5.73 -6.54 30.09
N SER A 470 -6.13 -5.28 29.83
CA SER A 470 -5.19 -4.20 29.53
C SER A 470 -4.28 -3.87 30.71
N LEU A 471 -4.78 -4.03 31.94
CA LEU A 471 -4.01 -3.77 33.15
C LEU A 471 -2.98 -4.87 33.42
N TYR A 472 -3.31 -6.14 33.15
CA TYR A 472 -2.37 -7.25 33.28
C TYR A 472 -1.18 -7.13 32.32
N GLU A 473 -1.42 -6.74 31.06
CA GLU A 473 -0.32 -6.50 30.11
C GLU A 473 0.59 -5.37 30.58
N ALA A 474 0.01 -4.26 31.06
CA ALA A 474 0.75 -3.11 31.56
C ALA A 474 1.53 -3.42 32.85
N LEU A 475 0.91 -4.13 33.80
CA LEU A 475 1.56 -4.57 35.04
C LEU A 475 2.74 -5.49 34.76
N ARG A 476 2.63 -6.43 33.82
CA ARG A 476 3.73 -7.33 33.44
C ARG A 476 4.94 -6.58 32.88
N GLU A 477 4.70 -5.58 32.03
CA GLU A 477 5.76 -4.73 31.48
C GLU A 477 6.40 -3.88 32.57
N ALA A 478 5.62 -3.35 33.50
CA ALA A 478 6.12 -2.61 34.67
C ALA A 478 6.89 -3.49 35.66
N GLU A 479 6.44 -4.71 35.96
CA GLU A 479 7.16 -5.67 36.82
C GLU A 479 8.51 -6.05 36.21
N THR A 480 8.57 -6.19 34.88
CA THR A 480 9.82 -6.46 34.16
C THR A 480 10.77 -5.26 34.24
N ASP A 481 10.24 -4.04 34.10
CA ASP A 481 11.01 -2.80 34.22
C ASP A 481 11.54 -2.59 35.65
N VAL A 482 10.70 -2.81 36.67
CA VAL A 482 11.09 -2.72 38.09
C VAL A 482 12.11 -3.79 38.47
N ALA A 483 12.00 -5.01 37.92
CA ALA A 483 12.98 -6.07 38.13
C ALA A 483 14.34 -5.74 37.49
N ALA A 484 14.35 -5.01 36.37
CA ALA A 484 15.57 -4.62 35.66
C ALA A 484 16.22 -3.35 36.22
N ASN A 485 15.42 -2.38 36.67
CA ASN A 485 15.86 -1.01 36.99
C ASN A 485 15.67 -0.62 38.47
N GLY A 486 15.10 -1.48 39.32
CA GLY A 486 14.84 -1.22 40.75
C GLY A 486 13.45 -0.63 41.03
N GLU A 487 13.11 -0.40 42.32
CA GLU A 487 11.79 0.14 42.68
C GLU A 487 11.51 1.50 42.01
N PRO A 488 10.30 1.70 41.47
CA PRO A 488 10.01 2.89 40.70
C PRO A 488 9.89 4.11 41.63
N MET A 489 10.58 5.19 41.24
CA MET A 489 10.62 6.51 41.89
C MET A 489 9.27 7.25 42.00
N LEU A 490 8.13 6.56 41.87
CA LEU A 490 6.79 7.10 42.10
C LEU A 490 6.36 7.05 43.57
N ALA A 491 7.01 6.21 44.40
CA ALA A 491 6.80 6.19 45.86
C ALA A 491 7.46 7.38 46.59
N LEU A 492 8.41 8.08 45.96
CA LEU A 492 9.06 9.28 46.48
C LEU A 492 8.30 10.58 46.19
N MET A 493 7.31 10.56 45.28
CA MET A 493 6.54 11.77 44.90
C MET A 493 5.24 11.97 45.70
N PHE A 494 4.73 10.95 46.39
CA PHE A 494 3.49 11.03 47.18
C PHE A 494 3.72 10.46 48.58
N GLY A 495 4.32 11.26 49.46
CA GLY A 495 4.80 10.85 50.77
C GLY A 495 3.74 10.30 51.72
N SER A 496 4.13 9.27 52.48
CA SER A 496 3.66 8.98 53.83
C SER A 496 4.85 8.43 54.63
N GLY A 497 5.18 9.10 55.73
CA GLY A 497 6.43 8.97 56.50
C GLY A 497 6.61 7.66 57.30
N PRO A 498 7.68 7.57 58.12
CA PRO A 498 8.42 6.33 58.35
C PRO A 498 7.82 5.38 59.39
N MET A 499 8.11 4.10 59.19
CA MET A 499 7.91 2.98 60.13
C MET A 499 8.48 3.27 61.53
N VAL A 500 7.67 3.07 62.57
CA VAL A 500 8.14 2.81 63.95
C VAL A 500 7.45 1.54 64.47
N ARG A 501 8.23 0.68 65.13
CA ARG A 501 7.90 -0.68 65.61
C ARG A 501 7.00 -0.68 66.86
N GLY A 502 6.15 -1.70 67.00
CA GLY A 502 5.35 -2.07 68.19
C GLY A 502 3.84 -1.99 67.90
N SER A 503 2.95 -2.92 68.25
CA SER A 503 2.93 -4.04 69.21
C SER A 503 2.04 -5.18 68.70
N GLU A 504 2.27 -6.39 69.19
CA GLU A 504 1.60 -7.65 68.81
C GLU A 504 0.08 -7.71 69.12
N GLU A 505 -0.43 -6.71 69.86
CA GLU A 505 -1.85 -6.57 70.21
C GLU A 505 -2.70 -6.11 69.02
N HIS A 506 -2.15 -5.28 68.12
CA HIS A 506 -2.87 -4.81 66.94
C HIS A 506 -3.14 -5.95 65.94
N ARG A 507 -2.25 -6.95 65.90
CA ARG A 507 -2.39 -8.13 65.04
C ARG A 507 -3.47 -9.08 65.56
N ARG A 508 -3.70 -9.16 66.88
CA ARG A 508 -4.77 -9.97 67.48
C ARG A 508 -6.16 -9.35 67.29
N ALA A 509 -6.27 -8.02 67.33
CA ALA A 509 -7.53 -7.33 67.09
C ALA A 509 -8.03 -7.50 65.63
N GLN A 510 -7.12 -7.44 64.65
CA GLN A 510 -7.47 -7.59 63.23
C GLN A 510 -7.88 -9.02 62.85
N LEU A 511 -7.34 -10.04 63.53
CA LEU A 511 -7.71 -11.44 63.28
C LEU A 511 -9.12 -11.76 63.80
N ALA A 512 -9.51 -11.21 64.95
CA ALA A 512 -10.87 -11.38 65.48
C ALA A 512 -11.95 -10.70 64.62
N GLU A 513 -11.62 -9.57 63.99
CA GLU A 513 -12.54 -8.83 63.12
C GLU A 513 -12.75 -9.52 61.76
N ALA A 514 -11.71 -10.20 61.25
CA ALA A 514 -11.79 -10.98 60.02
C ALA A 514 -12.61 -12.28 60.16
N GLU A 515 -12.54 -12.94 61.32
CA GLU A 515 -13.33 -14.15 61.60
C GLU A 515 -14.83 -13.85 61.76
N ALA A 516 -15.19 -12.69 62.30
CA ALA A 516 -16.59 -12.24 62.41
C ALA A 516 -17.21 -11.88 61.03
N ALA A 517 -16.42 -11.32 60.10
CA ALA A 517 -16.90 -10.96 58.77
C ALA A 517 -17.14 -12.18 57.86
N ALA A 518 -16.38 -13.26 58.05
CA ALA A 518 -16.52 -14.51 57.29
C ALA A 518 -17.81 -15.28 57.63
N ALA A 519 -18.28 -15.20 58.89
CA ALA A 519 -19.51 -15.84 59.33
C ALA A 519 -20.79 -15.18 58.75
N ALA A 520 -20.73 -13.88 58.40
CA ALA A 520 -21.87 -13.11 57.90
C ALA A 520 -22.17 -13.30 56.40
N SER A 521 -21.20 -13.77 55.60
CA SER A 521 -21.37 -13.95 54.15
C SER A 521 -22.00 -15.29 53.75
N ALA A 522 -22.14 -16.25 54.68
CA ALA A 522 -22.64 -17.59 54.38
C ALA A 522 -24.18 -17.69 54.28
N THR A 523 -24.94 -16.64 54.62
CA THR A 523 -26.40 -16.73 54.85
C THR A 523 -27.27 -16.05 53.78
N LEU A 524 -26.71 -15.54 52.68
CA LEU A 524 -27.44 -14.73 51.68
C LEU A 524 -27.53 -15.36 50.28
N ALA A 525 -27.21 -16.66 50.15
CA ALA A 525 -27.18 -17.37 48.87
C ALA A 525 -28.47 -18.10 48.50
N ASP A 526 -29.58 -17.89 49.22
CA ASP A 526 -30.81 -18.66 49.01
C ASP A 526 -32.04 -17.76 48.89
N SER A 527 -32.34 -17.32 47.66
CA SER A 527 -33.70 -17.05 47.13
C SER A 527 -33.62 -16.15 45.89
N ALA A 528 -33.56 -16.77 44.71
CA ALA A 528 -33.85 -16.15 43.43
C ALA A 528 -35.09 -16.84 42.85
N GLU A 529 -36.17 -16.10 42.60
CA GLU A 529 -37.22 -16.42 41.59
C GLU A 529 -38.30 -15.34 41.63
N GLU A 530 -38.61 -14.71 40.49
CA GLU A 530 -39.91 -14.80 39.79
C GLU A 530 -40.06 -13.67 38.74
N VAL A 531 -40.86 -13.97 37.71
CA VAL A 531 -40.93 -13.36 36.36
C VAL A 531 -42.27 -12.61 36.19
N VAL A 532 -42.46 -11.88 35.07
CA VAL A 532 -43.74 -11.42 34.45
C VAL A 532 -44.15 -9.98 34.87
N THR A 533 -44.60 -9.00 34.04
CA THR A 533 -45.19 -8.88 32.68
C THR A 533 -44.96 -7.45 32.12
N ALA A 534 -45.18 -7.24 30.83
CA ALA A 534 -44.99 -5.98 30.08
C ALA A 534 -46.28 -5.15 29.85
N ASP A 535 -46.15 -3.85 29.55
CA ASP A 535 -47.08 -3.10 28.68
C ASP A 535 -46.34 -1.95 27.92
N PRO A 536 -46.54 -1.75 26.60
CA PRO A 536 -45.71 -0.89 25.75
C PRO A 536 -46.48 0.34 25.21
N SER A 537 -46.39 1.49 25.90
CA SER A 537 -46.68 2.80 25.29
C SER A 537 -46.18 3.97 26.15
N ALA A 538 -44.93 4.39 25.97
CA ALA A 538 -44.48 5.75 26.30
C ALA A 538 -43.14 6.05 25.63
N VAL A 539 -43.16 6.89 24.59
CA VAL A 539 -41.96 7.52 24.01
C VAL A 539 -41.84 8.91 24.65
N ALA A 540 -40.73 9.21 25.33
CA ALA A 540 -39.98 10.49 25.22
C ALA A 540 -39.01 10.77 26.41
N VAL A 541 -37.75 11.04 26.03
CA VAL A 541 -36.85 12.12 26.50
C VAL A 541 -36.33 12.14 27.96
N TYR A 542 -35.00 11.98 28.04
CA TYR A 542 -33.99 12.39 29.04
C TYR A 542 -34.40 12.97 30.40
N ASP A 543 -33.97 12.29 31.47
CA ASP A 543 -33.32 12.89 32.64
C ASP A 543 -32.45 11.81 33.33
N VAL A 544 -31.15 12.07 33.49
CA VAL A 544 -30.25 11.20 34.28
C VAL A 544 -29.77 12.00 35.48
N SER A 545 -30.73 12.55 36.22
CA SER A 545 -30.52 13.11 37.54
C SER A 545 -31.69 12.77 38.46
N GLN A 546 -31.74 11.52 38.90
CA GLN A 546 -31.97 11.23 40.32
C GLN A 546 -31.54 9.81 40.67
N SER A 547 -30.40 9.78 41.36
CA SER A 547 -30.13 8.97 42.54
C SER A 547 -31.41 8.55 43.28
N ILE A 548 -31.51 7.34 43.86
CA ILE A 548 -31.15 7.12 45.27
C ILE A 548 -31.43 5.63 45.64
N VAL A 549 -30.45 4.97 46.28
CA VAL A 549 -30.60 3.98 47.37
C VAL A 549 -31.12 2.57 47.05
N ALA A 550 -30.28 1.56 47.35
CA ALA A 550 -30.75 0.23 47.72
C ALA A 550 -31.28 0.25 49.17
N PRO A 551 -32.36 -0.47 49.49
CA PRO A 551 -33.02 -0.39 50.79
C PRO A 551 -32.15 -1.01 51.89
N GLY A 552 -31.77 -0.21 52.87
CA GLY A 552 -31.42 -0.70 54.21
C GLY A 552 -32.58 -0.39 55.18
N PRO A 553 -32.80 -1.20 56.21
CA PRO A 553 -33.97 -1.13 57.06
C PRO A 553 -34.10 0.20 57.79
N ARG A 554 -35.35 0.59 58.02
CA ARG A 554 -35.78 1.77 58.76
C ARG A 554 -35.14 1.78 60.16
N GLY A 555 -34.52 2.90 60.53
CA GLY A 555 -34.20 3.20 61.93
C GLY A 555 -33.05 4.18 62.19
N ALA A 556 -33.06 5.39 61.63
CA ALA A 556 -32.27 6.51 62.18
C ALA A 556 -32.83 7.87 61.72
N THR A 557 -33.30 8.68 62.67
CA THR A 557 -33.79 10.05 62.49
C THR A 557 -32.67 11.00 62.01
N ARG A 558 -32.93 11.82 60.98
CA ARG A 558 -32.01 12.85 60.44
C ARG A 558 -32.43 14.27 60.88
N THR A 559 -31.49 15.03 61.44
CA THR A 559 -31.68 16.44 61.85
C THR A 559 -31.29 17.41 60.70
N PRO A 560 -32.00 18.53 60.46
CA PRO A 560 -31.67 19.51 59.40
C PRO A 560 -30.56 20.51 59.78
N VAL A 561 -29.80 21.00 58.79
CA VAL A 561 -28.72 22.01 58.90
C VAL A 561 -29.19 23.37 58.35
N PRO A 562 -28.82 24.55 58.93
CA PRO A 562 -29.29 25.87 58.47
C PRO A 562 -28.56 26.41 57.20
N PRO A 563 -29.15 27.39 56.47
CA PRO A 563 -28.54 28.02 55.30
C PRO A 563 -27.41 29.02 55.65
N TRP A 564 -26.33 29.00 54.87
CA TRP A 564 -25.13 29.84 55.01
C TRP A 564 -25.33 31.27 54.45
N ARG A 565 -24.81 32.31 55.14
CA ARG A 565 -24.73 33.72 54.66
C ARG A 565 -23.27 34.17 54.47
N PRO A 566 -22.90 34.85 53.36
CA PRO A 566 -21.54 35.35 53.13
C PRO A 566 -21.24 36.68 53.83
N ASP A 567 -19.98 36.90 54.23
CA ASP A 567 -19.47 38.11 54.89
C ASP A 567 -19.56 39.38 54.00
N PRO A 568 -19.66 40.59 54.61
CA PRO A 568 -19.66 41.87 53.89
C PRO A 568 -18.32 42.20 53.22
N ILE A 569 -18.34 42.78 52.00
CA ILE A 569 -17.15 43.14 51.20
C ILE A 569 -16.84 44.63 51.38
N ALA A 570 -15.59 44.99 51.67
CA ALA A 570 -15.13 46.37 51.79
C ALA A 570 -15.22 47.15 50.46
N ASP A 571 -15.54 48.44 50.54
CA ASP A 571 -15.67 49.32 49.37
C ASP A 571 -14.40 49.34 48.49
N GLY A 572 -14.60 49.24 47.17
CA GLY A 572 -13.52 49.19 46.17
C GLY A 572 -12.86 47.82 45.97
N LYS A 573 -13.18 46.80 46.78
CA LYS A 573 -12.62 45.45 46.62
C LYS A 573 -13.52 44.56 45.75
N VAL A 574 -12.98 44.04 44.66
CA VAL A 574 -13.66 43.04 43.81
C VAL A 574 -13.30 41.64 44.32
N VAL A 575 -14.29 40.89 44.75
CA VAL A 575 -14.15 39.46 45.07
C VAL A 575 -14.58 38.65 43.86
N GLU A 576 -13.60 38.02 43.24
CA GLU A 576 -13.82 37.03 42.20
C GLU A 576 -14.04 35.64 42.83
N THR A 577 -15.14 35.00 42.46
CA THR A 577 -15.43 33.61 42.81
C THR A 577 -15.55 32.81 41.51
N ARG A 578 -14.50 32.04 41.20
CA ARG A 578 -14.47 31.18 40.02
C ARG A 578 -15.12 29.83 40.33
N PHE A 579 -16.12 29.49 39.53
CA PHE A 579 -16.80 28.19 39.64
C PHE A 579 -16.29 27.22 38.59
N THR A 580 -16.01 27.71 37.38
CA THR A 580 -15.45 26.92 36.27
C THR A 580 -14.49 27.78 35.43
N PRO A 581 -13.68 27.16 34.54
CA PRO A 581 -12.82 27.90 33.60
C PRO A 581 -13.60 28.87 32.68
N PHE A 582 -14.90 28.62 32.51
CA PHE A 582 -15.77 29.34 31.57
C PHE A 582 -16.81 30.21 32.28
N TYR A 583 -16.86 30.20 33.62
CA TYR A 583 -17.86 30.94 34.39
C TYR A 583 -17.30 31.39 35.75
N ALA A 584 -17.31 32.71 35.97
CA ALA A 584 -16.91 33.34 37.22
C ALA A 584 -17.89 34.44 37.60
N VAL A 585 -18.09 34.61 38.92
CA VAL A 585 -18.91 35.70 39.47
C VAL A 585 -18.01 36.68 40.22
N TYR A 586 -18.20 37.95 39.93
CA TYR A 586 -17.50 39.06 40.56
C TYR A 586 -18.49 39.81 41.44
N ARG A 587 -18.04 40.18 42.64
CA ARG A 587 -18.85 40.96 43.58
C ARG A 587 -18.01 42.07 44.21
N THR A 588 -18.52 43.28 44.18
CA THR A 588 -18.07 44.41 45.00
C THR A 588 -19.10 44.67 46.10
N SER A 589 -18.86 45.69 46.93
CA SER A 589 -19.86 46.21 47.86
C SER A 589 -21.15 46.67 47.18
N THR A 590 -21.08 47.14 45.93
CA THR A 590 -22.18 47.84 45.24
C THR A 590 -22.65 47.19 43.94
N ALA A 591 -21.94 46.19 43.43
CA ALA A 591 -22.29 45.53 42.18
C ALA A 591 -21.91 44.05 42.21
N ARG A 592 -22.67 43.25 41.49
CA ARG A 592 -22.37 41.84 41.25
C ARG A 592 -22.61 41.55 39.78
N TRP A 593 -21.72 40.80 39.15
CA TRP A 593 -21.90 40.39 37.76
C TRP A 593 -21.21 39.06 37.51
N ALA A 594 -21.68 38.33 36.53
CA ALA A 594 -21.05 37.12 36.04
C ALA A 594 -20.36 37.35 34.70
N ILE A 595 -19.32 36.59 34.45
CA ILE A 595 -18.65 36.50 33.17
C ILE A 595 -18.68 35.05 32.72
N THR A 596 -19.21 34.84 31.50
CA THR A 596 -19.23 33.54 30.83
C THR A 596 -18.41 33.59 29.56
N ARG A 597 -17.45 32.69 29.40
CA ARG A 597 -16.65 32.54 28.18
C ARG A 597 -17.20 31.42 27.33
N VAL A 598 -17.53 31.72 26.07
CA VAL A 598 -18.11 30.77 25.13
C VAL A 598 -17.14 30.52 23.98
N VAL A 599 -16.87 29.25 23.69
CA VAL A 599 -16.03 28.80 22.56
C VAL A 599 -16.96 28.26 21.46
N GLU A 600 -17.02 28.93 20.30
CA GLU A 600 -17.81 28.45 19.17
C GLU A 600 -17.04 27.50 18.24
N ARG A 601 -17.78 26.70 17.46
CA ARG A 601 -17.20 25.72 16.52
C ARG A 601 -16.41 26.44 15.43
N GLY A 602 -15.09 26.42 15.57
CA GLY A 602 -14.15 27.12 14.70
C GLY A 602 -12.98 27.72 15.47
N GLY A 603 -13.08 27.79 16.81
CA GLY A 603 -12.00 28.27 17.68
C GLY A 603 -12.08 29.75 18.03
N PHE A 604 -13.19 30.43 17.77
CA PHE A 604 -13.42 31.80 18.22
C PHE A 604 -13.97 31.81 19.65
N GLU A 605 -13.34 32.60 20.52
CA GLU A 605 -13.74 32.82 21.91
C GLU A 605 -14.34 34.22 22.07
N TYR A 606 -15.51 34.31 22.71
CA TYR A 606 -16.08 35.59 23.13
C TYR A 606 -16.62 35.54 24.56
N GLU A 607 -16.65 36.70 25.20
CA GLU A 607 -16.94 36.85 26.63
C GLU A 607 -18.26 37.62 26.82
N ILE A 608 -19.19 37.01 27.57
CA ILE A 608 -20.51 37.57 27.88
C ILE A 608 -20.51 37.99 29.35
N ARG A 609 -20.80 39.28 29.60
CA ARG A 609 -20.96 39.83 30.95
C ARG A 609 -22.45 40.06 31.26
N GLU A 610 -22.89 39.57 32.41
CA GLU A 610 -24.28 39.70 32.89
C GLU A 610 -24.28 40.31 34.29
N GLU A 611 -25.04 41.38 34.50
CA GLU A 611 -25.19 42.02 35.82
C GLU A 611 -26.20 41.25 36.68
N LEU A 612 -25.84 41.02 37.94
CA LEU A 612 -26.60 40.19 38.89
C LEU A 612 -27.02 41.03 40.10
N SER A 613 -28.17 40.67 40.68
CA SER A 613 -28.64 41.29 41.92
C SER A 613 -27.71 40.97 43.10
N LEU A 614 -27.51 41.94 43.99
CA LEU A 614 -26.71 41.76 45.21
C LEU A 614 -27.37 40.81 46.21
N ASP A 615 -28.70 40.69 46.19
CA ASP A 615 -29.50 40.06 47.26
C ASP A 615 -29.85 38.57 47.02
N GLU A 616 -29.56 38.02 45.84
CA GLU A 616 -29.85 36.61 45.54
C GLU A 616 -28.84 35.65 46.17
N THR A 617 -29.35 34.72 46.99
CA THR A 617 -28.55 33.69 47.69
C THR A 617 -28.30 32.49 46.75
N PRO A 618 -27.06 31.99 46.58
CA PRO A 618 -26.79 30.89 45.66
C PRO A 618 -27.33 29.55 46.18
N LEU A 619 -27.78 28.69 45.27
CA LEU A 619 -28.37 27.36 45.53
C LEU A 619 -27.44 26.45 46.36
N PRO A 620 -28.00 25.58 47.23
CA PRO A 620 -27.21 24.79 48.18
C PRO A 620 -26.61 23.54 47.49
N VAL A 621 -25.39 23.65 46.98
CA VAL A 621 -24.56 22.48 46.68
C VAL A 621 -23.52 22.37 47.79
N ALA A 622 -23.76 21.45 48.73
CA ALA A 622 -22.81 21.10 49.77
C ALA A 622 -21.62 20.34 49.15
N LEU A 623 -20.64 21.07 48.63
CA LEU A 623 -19.27 20.62 48.45
C LEU A 623 -18.35 21.63 49.13
N PRO A 624 -17.22 21.22 49.71
CA PRO A 624 -16.32 22.15 50.38
C PRO A 624 -15.87 23.23 49.37
N VAL A 625 -16.31 24.47 49.59
CA VAL A 625 -15.99 25.60 48.73
C VAL A 625 -14.56 26.02 49.01
N ARG A 626 -13.59 25.27 48.49
CA ARG A 626 -12.23 25.79 48.30
C ARG A 626 -12.21 26.55 46.98
N ARG A 627 -11.72 27.79 46.99
CA ARG A 627 -11.50 28.57 45.77
C ARG A 627 -10.67 27.74 44.78
N ARG A 628 -11.17 27.55 43.57
CA ARG A 628 -10.45 26.83 42.51
C ARG A 628 -9.23 27.62 42.07
N SER A 629 -8.13 26.91 41.89
CA SER A 629 -6.89 27.44 41.34
C SER A 629 -6.85 27.27 39.82
N ALA A 630 -5.95 27.99 39.14
CA ALA A 630 -5.74 27.82 37.70
C ALA A 630 -5.38 26.37 37.30
N ALA A 631 -4.77 25.59 38.20
CA ALA A 631 -4.46 24.18 37.99
C ALA A 631 -5.72 23.29 38.03
N ASP A 632 -6.71 23.64 38.87
CA ASP A 632 -8.01 22.95 38.91
C ASP A 632 -8.81 23.20 37.64
N ASP A 633 -8.68 24.40 37.08
CA ASP A 633 -9.33 24.80 35.82
C ASP A 633 -8.73 24.07 34.61
N ALA A 634 -7.40 23.98 34.53
CA ALA A 634 -6.72 23.19 33.50
C ALA A 634 -7.15 21.71 33.53
N ARG A 635 -7.31 21.17 34.75
CA ARG A 635 -7.79 19.79 34.96
C ARG A 635 -9.26 19.64 34.57
N ALA A 636 -10.12 20.60 34.90
CA ALA A 636 -11.54 20.58 34.52
C ALA A 636 -11.74 20.68 33.00
N THR A 637 -10.99 21.55 32.31
CA THR A 637 -11.01 21.65 30.84
C THR A 637 -10.54 20.36 30.18
N ALA A 638 -9.50 19.72 30.71
CA ALA A 638 -9.03 18.43 30.22
C ALA A 638 -10.08 17.31 30.37
N ILE A 639 -10.80 17.29 31.50
CA ILE A 639 -11.88 16.33 31.78
C ILE A 639 -13.09 16.60 30.89
N LEU A 640 -13.52 17.85 30.71
CA LEU A 640 -14.61 18.22 29.80
C LEU A 640 -14.28 17.89 28.34
N GLY A 641 -13.03 18.13 27.92
CA GLY A 641 -12.53 17.70 26.62
C GLY A 641 -12.57 16.17 26.44
N ALA A 642 -12.27 15.41 27.50
CA ALA A 642 -12.37 13.95 27.48
C ALA A 642 -13.83 13.47 27.42
N ALA A 643 -14.74 14.05 28.20
CA ALA A 643 -16.16 13.74 28.19
C ALA A 643 -16.85 14.11 26.87
N ALA A 644 -16.47 15.24 26.24
CA ALA A 644 -16.97 15.63 24.92
C ALA A 644 -16.56 14.63 23.83
N ARG A 645 -15.32 14.11 23.90
CA ARG A 645 -14.83 13.03 23.03
C ARG A 645 -15.60 11.73 23.25
N GLU A 646 -15.93 11.41 24.50
CA GLU A 646 -16.69 10.22 24.89
C GLU A 646 -18.17 10.30 24.46
N THR A 647 -18.80 11.48 24.60
CA THR A 647 -20.17 11.75 24.14
C THR A 647 -20.27 11.72 22.60
N ALA A 648 -19.24 12.21 21.91
CA ALA A 648 -19.12 12.08 20.46
C ALA A 648 -18.90 10.62 20.01
N ALA A 649 -18.31 9.77 20.86
CA ALA A 649 -18.17 8.34 20.63
C ALA A 649 -19.50 7.59 20.89
N ALA A 650 -20.25 7.97 21.92
CA ALA A 650 -21.58 7.42 22.24
C ALA A 650 -22.62 7.75 21.15
N ARG A 651 -22.63 8.97 20.60
CA ARG A 651 -23.49 9.33 19.45
C ARG A 651 -23.16 8.54 18.18
N ARG A 652 -21.88 8.22 17.96
CA ARG A 652 -21.45 7.33 16.86
C ARG A 652 -21.88 5.88 17.11
N ALA A 653 -21.96 5.44 18.36
CA ALA A 653 -22.47 4.12 18.73
C ALA A 653 -24.01 4.03 18.58
N SER A 654 -24.76 5.07 18.94
CA SER A 654 -26.22 5.15 18.74
C SER A 654 -26.61 5.10 17.25
N ARG A 655 -25.91 5.81 16.36
CA ARG A 655 -26.12 5.69 14.90
C ARG A 655 -25.82 4.29 14.35
N ARG A 656 -24.90 3.55 14.99
CA ARG A 656 -24.65 2.13 14.68
C ARG A 656 -25.75 1.21 15.19
N ALA A 657 -26.36 1.51 16.34
CA ALA A 657 -27.49 0.73 16.87
C ALA A 657 -28.75 0.88 16.00
N SER A 658 -29.06 2.09 15.49
CA SER A 658 -30.17 2.26 14.53
C SER A 658 -29.95 1.51 13.20
N SER A 659 -28.70 1.29 12.78
CA SER A 659 -28.40 0.45 11.61
C SER A 659 -28.54 -1.05 11.88
N LEU A 660 -28.59 -1.48 13.14
CA LEU A 660 -28.78 -2.88 13.55
C LEU A 660 -30.25 -3.27 13.76
N LEU A 661 -31.15 -2.29 13.95
CA LEU A 661 -32.61 -2.49 14.02
C LEU A 661 -33.30 -2.60 12.64
N ALA A 662 -32.59 -2.32 11.54
CA ALA A 662 -33.10 -2.51 10.17
C ALA A 662 -32.86 -3.92 9.61
N ALA A 663 -32.37 -4.86 10.43
CA ALA A 663 -32.03 -6.21 10.02
C ALA A 663 -32.94 -7.26 10.68
N ARG A 664 -34.13 -7.48 10.12
CA ARG A 664 -34.81 -8.78 9.91
C ARG A 664 -36.30 -8.58 9.54
N PRO A 665 -36.71 -8.74 8.26
CA PRO A 665 -38.03 -9.31 7.99
C PRO A 665 -37.97 -10.81 8.34
N GLY A 666 -38.93 -11.28 9.14
CA GLY A 666 -39.08 -12.71 9.43
C GLY A 666 -39.21 -13.52 8.13
N ARG A 667 -38.73 -14.77 8.15
CA ARG A 667 -38.94 -15.70 7.03
C ARG A 667 -40.44 -15.91 6.85
N LEU A 668 -41.00 -15.36 5.77
CA LEU A 668 -42.23 -15.91 5.20
C LEU A 668 -41.95 -17.36 4.79
N ALA A 669 -42.88 -18.26 5.10
CA ALA A 669 -42.83 -19.64 4.60
C ALA A 669 -42.75 -19.62 3.06
N PRO A 670 -42.01 -20.55 2.43
CA PRO A 670 -41.82 -20.56 0.99
C PRO A 670 -43.19 -20.64 0.29
N LEU A 671 -43.39 -19.72 -0.65
CA LEU A 671 -44.54 -19.70 -1.54
C LEU A 671 -44.61 -21.03 -2.30
N ASP A 672 -45.75 -21.73 -2.18
CA ASP A 672 -46.09 -22.84 -3.07
C ASP A 672 -46.66 -22.26 -4.37
N PRO A 673 -45.90 -22.27 -5.48
CA PRO A 673 -46.30 -21.64 -6.73
C PRO A 673 -47.56 -22.29 -7.32
N ALA A 674 -47.84 -23.56 -7.01
CA ALA A 674 -49.03 -24.26 -7.48
C ALA A 674 -50.28 -23.75 -6.77
N THR A 675 -50.18 -23.49 -5.47
CA THR A 675 -51.28 -22.92 -4.67
C THR A 675 -51.54 -21.46 -5.02
N GLU A 676 -50.50 -20.63 -5.22
CA GLU A 676 -50.67 -19.24 -5.67
C GLU A 676 -51.26 -19.15 -7.09
N ALA A 677 -50.82 -19.99 -8.03
CA ALA A 677 -51.35 -20.01 -9.39
C ALA A 677 -52.80 -20.52 -9.46
N ARG A 678 -53.25 -21.34 -8.50
CA ARG A 678 -54.65 -21.74 -8.36
C ARG A 678 -55.50 -20.59 -7.84
N LEU A 679 -55.08 -19.95 -6.74
CA LEU A 679 -55.77 -18.81 -6.14
C LEU A 679 -55.85 -17.62 -7.10
N TYR A 680 -54.80 -17.39 -7.90
CA TYR A 680 -54.80 -16.34 -8.92
C TYR A 680 -55.82 -16.62 -10.04
N ARG A 681 -56.00 -17.88 -10.47
CA ARG A 681 -57.00 -18.24 -11.48
C ARG A 681 -58.42 -18.13 -10.93
N GLU A 682 -58.65 -18.60 -9.71
CA GLU A 682 -59.95 -18.46 -9.03
C GLU A 682 -60.33 -16.98 -8.81
N ALA A 683 -59.36 -16.13 -8.45
CA ALA A 683 -59.61 -14.71 -8.22
C ALA A 683 -59.67 -13.85 -9.50
N SER A 684 -58.95 -14.23 -10.55
CA SER A 684 -58.93 -13.46 -11.82
C SER A 684 -60.02 -13.87 -12.82
N GLY A 685 -60.75 -14.96 -12.54
CA GLY A 685 -61.83 -15.44 -13.40
C GLY A 685 -61.38 -15.83 -14.81
N ARG A 686 -60.10 -16.18 -14.99
CA ARG A 686 -59.51 -16.65 -16.25
C ARG A 686 -58.82 -17.99 -16.09
#